data_AF-A0A4P2PUQ7-F1
#
_entry.id   AF-A0A4P2PUQ7-F1
#
_cell.length_a   1.000
_cell.length_b   1.000
_cell.length_c   1.000
_cell.angle_alpha   90.00
_cell.angle_beta   90.00
_cell.angle_gamma   90.00
#
_symmetry.space_group_name_H-M   'P 1'
#
loop_
_entity.id
_entity.type
_entity.pdbx_description
1 polymer ?
#
loop_
_entity_poly.entity_id
_entity_poly.type
_entity_poly.pdbx_seq_one_letter_code
_entity_poly.pdbx_strand_id
1 'polypeptide(L)'
;MNQPGLRSRLERSPAAPWAIASLVLASSASCARGDDTLAACDDDLSLCGGACVDTQTDPEHCGACDAVCADGQPCEAGACVGEGEGEGGAAGASSSSASGGVDVPTCGAGEAECDGGCVDLQSSPVHCGRCGVQCAPDETCTGGACRCNEGLTACVAAGAFRACVDPSSDPLHCGGCGAACAPGLVCHAGACTCLGGPREDLGSTVPQGVTGTTVGVDTRLELACGGTGSAARIYRFTAPEAGLYRFDTRGSSYDTVLGVLGADACDVLACNDDLGGREARASVELDEGEAVFVVVSGYDGEQGDFSLRIGQEAPPVCPTGTLEPDAPQTIRGDTTWLSDAVAPRCGASGSSDASYTFTAPRDGRYVFDTFGSSFDTLLELRSETCAGSVIVCNNDAAGGKQSRVAADLAAGQTVVAVVDGNAGDAGAFTLSVTEYVAPPCPEHDLGSAAPQRVTGNSAAEVRESALPSPCGGGDGPEVTYSFTAPERALYTFDTFGSSFDTVLYLHDGTCDGPSLGCDDDTSDAQSQVRVLLDEGQTVVVVVDGYDSSSSGPFSLGVSQTQVPSCPLIDLGSTVPQAVTGTTEGAVDMLDPSCGEGGGGEATYGFTAPAAGTYLFDTFGSSFDTVLYARDGGCAGPQLGCNDDAGGGQQSQLVMELEAHQTILLAVDGSSAVESGEFMLTVERVSDEGTCATAIDLGSTVPQTAEGRTTARPNTHDTSCDDDSAAPDVVYTFTAPEDGYYVVDTVGSTFDTIVQVREGSCAGDALACNDDAGGSQSAVNVPLRAGQTVAVIVDGYSMEEGSYTLNITPFEEIGTCAAPIDLGSELPLTRTGASVIQPDSMASECVSADGPDTVFTYTAPVAGTYVIDAVGEDFDTVLHARSGGCDGAPLACNDDDPGTAAARLRLELSAGQVITLVVDSYGSKPGNFTLHIDAY
;
A
#
# COMPACT_ATOMS: atom_id res chain seq x y z
N MET A 1 28.00 10.93 44.11
CA MET A 1 29.44 11.18 43.83
C MET A 1 29.60 11.55 42.36
N ASN A 2 30.83 11.66 41.85
CA ASN A 2 31.16 12.22 40.54
C ASN A 2 30.62 11.43 39.31
N GLN A 3 30.53 12.15 38.18
CA GLN A 3 30.39 11.69 36.78
C GLN A 3 31.64 10.92 36.25
N PRO A 4 31.78 10.53 34.94
CA PRO A 4 30.87 10.60 33.75
C PRO A 4 30.82 9.35 32.83
N GLY A 5 29.94 9.38 31.81
CA GLY A 5 30.11 8.66 30.52
C GLY A 5 28.81 8.10 29.93
N LEU A 6 28.51 8.11 28.62
CA LEU A 6 29.11 8.82 27.47
C LEU A 6 27.98 9.49 26.61
N ARG A 7 28.35 10.42 25.72
CA ARG A 7 27.54 10.84 24.57
C ARG A 7 28.40 10.87 23.31
N SER A 8 27.91 10.34 22.20
CA SER A 8 28.46 10.55 20.86
C SER A 8 27.60 11.58 20.10
N ARG A 9 28.17 12.76 19.81
CA ARG A 9 27.65 13.66 18.76
C ARG A 9 28.44 13.42 17.48
N LEU A 10 27.76 13.52 16.33
CA LEU A 10 28.42 13.71 15.03
C LEU A 10 27.67 14.79 14.25
N GLU A 11 28.09 16.04 14.46
CA GLU A 11 27.63 17.20 13.69
C GLU A 11 28.56 17.42 12.49
N ARG A 12 27.99 17.63 11.28
CA ARG A 12 28.65 18.42 10.22
C ARG A 12 27.63 19.20 9.40
N SER A 13 27.87 20.51 9.31
CA SER A 13 27.12 21.46 8.47
C SER A 13 27.73 21.53 7.04
N PRO A 14 27.06 22.18 6.06
CA PRO A 14 27.15 21.77 4.65
C PRO A 14 28.20 22.51 3.81
N ALA A 15 28.53 21.90 2.67
CA ALA A 15 29.02 22.57 1.47
C ALA A 15 28.64 21.75 0.22
N ALA A 16 28.21 22.45 -0.83
CA ALA A 16 28.01 21.93 -2.19
C ALA A 16 28.88 22.80 -3.15
N PRO A 17 28.85 22.64 -4.49
CA PRO A 17 28.22 21.59 -5.33
C PRO A 17 29.19 20.99 -6.39
N TRP A 18 28.67 20.14 -7.31
CA TRP A 18 28.92 20.07 -8.79
C TRP A 18 28.90 18.63 -9.36
N ALA A 19 27.93 18.39 -10.25
CA ALA A 19 27.83 17.42 -11.37
C ALA A 19 28.59 16.06 -11.37
N ILE A 20 27.83 14.97 -11.55
CA ILE A 20 28.26 13.71 -12.20
C ILE A 20 27.18 13.29 -13.22
N ALA A 21 27.58 12.70 -14.35
CA ALA A 21 26.69 12.27 -15.43
C ALA A 21 26.19 10.83 -15.28
N SER A 22 25.00 10.55 -15.81
CA SER A 22 24.39 9.21 -15.82
C SER A 22 25.08 8.24 -16.79
N LEU A 23 25.13 6.96 -16.43
CA LEU A 23 25.53 5.86 -17.32
C LEU A 23 24.54 4.69 -17.16
N VAL A 24 24.11 4.09 -18.27
CA VAL A 24 23.03 3.08 -18.33
C VAL A 24 23.58 1.72 -18.74
N LEU A 25 23.12 0.65 -18.07
CA LEU A 25 23.19 -0.77 -18.43
C LEU A 25 21.99 -1.45 -17.74
N ALA A 26 21.02 -2.06 -18.45
CA ALA A 26 21.03 -3.44 -19.00
C ALA A 26 20.87 -4.54 -17.93
N SER A 27 20.23 -5.70 -18.16
CA SER A 27 19.59 -6.32 -19.35
C SER A 27 18.39 -7.17 -18.88
N SER A 28 17.57 -7.89 -19.68
CA SER A 28 17.61 -8.40 -21.06
C SER A 28 16.14 -8.51 -21.58
N ALA A 29 15.65 -9.31 -22.54
CA ALA A 29 16.09 -10.41 -23.42
C ALA A 29 15.05 -10.58 -24.55
N SER A 30 15.26 -11.27 -25.69
CA SER A 30 16.47 -11.69 -26.42
C SER A 30 16.05 -12.27 -27.79
N CYS A 31 16.69 -11.84 -28.88
CA CYS A 31 16.82 -12.61 -30.13
C CYS A 31 18.04 -12.06 -30.91
N ALA A 32 18.73 -12.88 -31.73
CA ALA A 32 20.09 -12.56 -32.15
C ALA A 32 20.54 -13.17 -33.49
N ARG A 33 21.62 -12.58 -34.04
CA ARG A 33 22.32 -12.84 -35.33
C ARG A 33 21.59 -12.26 -36.57
N GLY A 34 22.27 -11.71 -37.58
CA GLY A 34 23.67 -11.27 -37.68
C GLY A 34 24.41 -11.69 -38.96
N ASP A 35 25.47 -10.92 -39.26
CA ASP A 35 26.49 -11.06 -40.34
C ASP A 35 26.24 -10.31 -41.67
N ASP A 36 27.34 -9.92 -42.33
CA ASP A 36 27.40 -9.16 -43.58
C ASP A 36 27.21 -10.08 -44.80
N THR A 37 26.13 -9.89 -45.57
CA THR A 37 26.03 -10.43 -46.94
C THR A 37 25.64 -9.36 -47.94
N LEU A 38 26.42 -9.28 -49.03
CA LEU A 38 26.14 -8.40 -50.17
C LEU A 38 24.73 -8.65 -50.73
N ALA A 39 24.04 -7.58 -51.12
CA ALA A 39 22.68 -7.65 -51.63
C ALA A 39 22.57 -8.65 -52.81
N ALA A 40 21.74 -9.66 -52.62
CA ALA A 40 21.21 -10.53 -53.64
C ALA A 40 19.70 -10.51 -53.49
N CYS A 41 18.99 -10.42 -54.61
CA CYS A 41 17.54 -10.57 -54.63
C CYS A 41 17.18 -12.05 -54.54
N ASP A 42 15.94 -12.36 -54.14
CA ASP A 42 15.40 -13.71 -54.24
C ASP A 42 15.44 -14.21 -55.69
N ASP A 43 15.53 -15.53 -55.86
CA ASP A 43 15.45 -16.16 -57.19
C ASP A 43 14.19 -15.67 -57.94
N ASP A 44 14.34 -15.42 -59.24
CA ASP A 44 13.42 -14.73 -60.17
C ASP A 44 13.43 -13.18 -60.14
N LEU A 45 14.06 -12.50 -59.17
CA LEU A 45 14.22 -11.02 -59.17
C LEU A 45 15.63 -10.54 -59.54
N SER A 46 15.74 -9.35 -60.15
CA SER A 46 17.02 -8.76 -60.57
C SER A 46 17.43 -7.56 -59.71
N LEU A 47 18.72 -7.44 -59.37
CA LEU A 47 19.26 -6.29 -58.63
C LEU A 47 19.61 -5.14 -59.59
N CYS A 48 18.77 -4.11 -59.64
CA CYS A 48 18.88 -2.95 -60.52
C CYS A 48 19.01 -1.66 -59.68
N GLY A 49 20.04 -0.85 -59.93
CA GLY A 49 20.31 0.37 -59.16
C GLY A 49 20.62 0.20 -57.65
N GLY A 50 20.50 -1.01 -57.10
CA GLY A 50 20.53 -1.30 -55.66
C GLY A 50 19.18 -1.72 -55.08
N ALA A 51 18.11 -1.71 -55.88
CA ALA A 51 16.79 -2.26 -55.55
C ALA A 51 16.57 -3.61 -56.26
N CYS A 52 15.63 -4.41 -55.76
CA CYS A 52 15.22 -5.68 -56.39
C CYS A 52 13.93 -5.47 -57.19
N VAL A 53 13.97 -5.78 -58.48
CA VAL A 53 12.90 -5.48 -59.43
C VAL A 53 12.61 -6.69 -60.33
N ASP A 54 11.35 -6.86 -60.73
CA ASP A 54 10.94 -7.95 -61.61
C ASP A 54 11.07 -7.55 -63.07
N THR A 55 12.17 -7.94 -63.70
CA THR A 55 12.41 -7.68 -65.13
C THR A 55 11.45 -8.44 -66.06
N GLN A 56 10.55 -9.29 -65.56
CA GLN A 56 9.48 -9.92 -66.34
C GLN A 56 8.23 -9.06 -66.49
N THR A 57 7.96 -8.14 -65.56
CA THR A 57 6.68 -7.38 -65.48
C THR A 57 6.82 -5.88 -65.23
N ASP A 58 7.98 -5.40 -64.78
CA ASP A 58 8.24 -3.98 -64.56
C ASP A 58 8.46 -3.22 -65.88
N PRO A 59 7.62 -2.21 -66.22
CA PRO A 59 7.77 -1.44 -67.46
C PRO A 59 8.94 -0.45 -67.45
N GLU A 60 9.55 -0.13 -66.30
CA GLU A 60 10.77 0.70 -66.23
C GLU A 60 12.06 -0.15 -66.31
N HIS A 61 11.94 -1.47 -66.15
CA HIS A 61 13.06 -2.42 -66.08
C HIS A 61 12.82 -3.70 -66.92
N CYS A 62 12.15 -3.56 -68.06
CA CYS A 62 11.63 -4.71 -68.82
C CYS A 62 12.73 -5.49 -69.56
N GLY A 63 12.93 -6.76 -69.15
CA GLY A 63 13.93 -7.68 -69.69
C GLY A 63 15.37 -7.44 -69.21
N ALA A 64 15.67 -6.24 -68.68
CA ALA A 64 16.94 -5.88 -68.05
C ALA A 64 16.81 -4.60 -67.21
N CYS A 65 17.75 -4.37 -66.29
CA CYS A 65 17.84 -3.11 -65.55
C CYS A 65 17.84 -1.88 -66.48
N ASP A 66 17.10 -0.84 -66.08
CA ASP A 66 16.96 0.44 -66.76
C ASP A 66 16.41 0.36 -68.21
N ALA A 67 15.80 -0.77 -68.60
CA ALA A 67 15.19 -0.98 -69.91
C ALA A 67 13.71 -0.57 -69.92
N VAL A 68 13.47 0.73 -69.96
CA VAL A 68 12.12 1.34 -69.95
C VAL A 68 11.35 1.06 -71.26
N CYS A 69 10.10 0.62 -71.15
CA CYS A 69 9.15 0.48 -72.25
C CYS A 69 8.61 1.86 -72.72
N ALA A 70 8.16 1.97 -73.98
CA ALA A 70 7.57 3.21 -74.46
C ALA A 70 6.21 3.50 -73.79
N ASP A 71 5.85 4.79 -73.65
CA ASP A 71 4.68 5.27 -72.90
C ASP A 71 3.42 4.43 -73.12
N GLY A 72 2.94 3.77 -72.05
CA GLY A 72 1.72 2.98 -72.04
C GLY A 72 1.85 1.53 -72.51
N GLN A 73 3.04 1.05 -72.90
CA GLN A 73 3.25 -0.37 -73.19
C GLN A 73 3.53 -1.19 -71.91
N PRO A 74 2.79 -2.27 -71.62
CA PRO A 74 3.11 -3.16 -70.53
C PRO A 74 4.33 -4.05 -70.85
N CYS A 75 5.06 -4.43 -69.81
CA CYS A 75 6.07 -5.49 -69.89
C CYS A 75 5.39 -6.85 -69.63
N GLU A 76 5.52 -7.79 -70.56
CA GLU A 76 5.05 -9.17 -70.38
C GLU A 76 6.18 -10.16 -70.68
N ALA A 77 6.55 -10.97 -69.70
CA ALA A 77 7.63 -11.96 -69.78
C ALA A 77 8.96 -11.38 -70.30
N GLY A 78 9.30 -10.18 -69.84
CA GLY A 78 10.57 -9.51 -70.15
C GLY A 78 10.65 -8.90 -71.55
N ALA A 79 9.51 -8.64 -72.19
CA ALA A 79 9.43 -7.85 -73.41
C ALA A 79 8.27 -6.84 -73.37
N CYS A 80 8.51 -5.62 -73.85
CA CYS A 80 7.47 -4.61 -74.04
C CYS A 80 6.55 -5.05 -75.19
N VAL A 81 5.28 -5.31 -74.90
CA VAL A 81 4.30 -5.74 -75.91
C VAL A 81 3.44 -4.57 -76.40
N GLY A 82 3.01 -4.62 -77.65
CA GLY A 82 2.17 -3.59 -78.28
C GLY A 82 0.96 -4.24 -78.94
N GLU A 83 -0.24 -3.85 -78.52
CA GLU A 83 -1.48 -4.45 -79.01
C GLU A 83 -1.87 -3.97 -80.42
N GLY A 84 -2.46 -4.88 -81.20
CA GLY A 84 -3.03 -4.63 -82.52
C GLY A 84 -4.52 -4.96 -82.55
N GLU A 85 -5.29 -4.20 -83.33
CA GLU A 85 -6.75 -4.08 -83.23
C GLU A 85 -7.59 -5.25 -83.80
N GLY A 86 -8.86 -5.31 -83.38
CA GLY A 86 -9.99 -5.90 -84.13
C GLY A 86 -11.11 -6.45 -83.23
N GLU A 87 -12.41 -6.32 -83.51
CA GLU A 87 -13.20 -5.57 -84.52
C GLU A 87 -14.62 -5.29 -83.91
N GLY A 88 -15.48 -4.41 -84.47
CA GLY A 88 -16.78 -4.14 -83.83
C GLY A 88 -17.85 -3.30 -84.58
N GLY A 89 -18.06 -3.50 -85.88
CA GLY A 89 -18.84 -2.61 -86.77
C GLY A 89 -20.31 -2.23 -86.42
N ALA A 90 -20.79 -1.19 -87.12
CA ALA A 90 -22.19 -0.76 -87.19
C ALA A 90 -22.69 -0.72 -88.66
N ALA A 91 -23.99 -0.89 -88.91
CA ALA A 91 -24.49 -1.32 -90.22
C ALA A 91 -25.57 -0.43 -90.87
N GLY A 92 -25.42 -0.22 -92.19
CA GLY A 92 -26.51 0.12 -93.11
C GLY A 92 -26.73 1.63 -93.40
N ALA A 93 -27.22 2.04 -94.58
CA ALA A 93 -27.52 1.22 -95.77
C ALA A 93 -27.66 2.03 -97.08
N SER A 94 -27.24 1.41 -98.18
CA SER A 94 -27.81 1.52 -99.55
C SER A 94 -27.71 2.84 -100.35
N SER A 95 -27.63 2.83 -101.69
CA SER A 95 -27.19 1.79 -102.65
C SER A 95 -27.05 2.40 -104.07
N SER A 96 -26.53 1.59 -105.01
CA SER A 96 -26.55 1.79 -106.48
C SER A 96 -25.57 2.81 -107.07
N SER A 97 -25.08 2.69 -108.31
CA SER A 97 -24.88 1.49 -109.15
C SER A 97 -24.02 1.79 -110.39
N ALA A 98 -23.23 0.80 -110.82
CA ALA A 98 -22.80 0.54 -112.20
C ALA A 98 -21.85 1.52 -112.94
N SER A 99 -20.71 0.93 -113.35
CA SER A 99 -20.08 1.03 -114.69
C SER A 99 -19.35 2.30 -115.15
N GLY A 100 -18.28 2.07 -115.92
CA GLY A 100 -17.69 3.04 -116.86
C GLY A 100 -16.35 3.61 -116.40
N GLY A 101 -15.24 3.09 -116.95
CA GLY A 101 -13.92 3.68 -116.73
C GLY A 101 -13.51 4.70 -117.79
N VAL A 102 -12.34 5.29 -117.57
CA VAL A 102 -11.56 6.12 -118.52
C VAL A 102 -12.16 7.51 -118.84
N ASP A 103 -11.74 8.53 -118.09
CA ASP A 103 -10.86 9.61 -118.60
C ASP A 103 -10.43 10.52 -117.44
N VAL A 104 -9.31 11.25 -117.58
CA VAL A 104 -8.75 12.12 -116.52
C VAL A 104 -9.26 13.56 -116.65
N PRO A 105 -9.97 14.12 -115.66
CA PRO A 105 -10.23 15.55 -115.54
C PRO A 105 -9.24 16.20 -114.58
N THR A 106 -8.49 17.21 -115.05
CA THR A 106 -7.66 18.05 -114.17
C THR A 106 -8.51 18.82 -113.16
N CYS A 107 -8.08 18.89 -111.90
CA CYS A 107 -8.78 19.60 -110.82
C CYS A 107 -9.06 21.08 -111.12
N GLY A 108 -10.06 21.65 -110.43
CA GLY A 108 -10.46 23.04 -110.59
C GLY A 108 -9.39 24.03 -110.13
N ALA A 109 -9.47 25.27 -110.62
CA ALA A 109 -8.53 26.33 -110.24
C ALA A 109 -8.70 26.74 -108.76
N GLY A 110 -7.96 26.07 -107.88
CA GLY A 110 -8.01 26.22 -106.42
C GLY A 110 -7.79 24.89 -105.67
N GLU A 111 -8.09 23.77 -106.33
CA GLU A 111 -7.99 22.41 -105.77
C GLU A 111 -6.71 21.70 -106.23
N ALA A 112 -6.21 20.77 -105.42
CA ALA A 112 -5.09 19.90 -105.77
C ALA A 112 -5.50 18.42 -105.76
N GLU A 113 -4.83 17.60 -106.57
CA GLU A 113 -5.03 16.15 -106.59
C GLU A 113 -4.33 15.51 -105.38
N CYS A 114 -5.11 15.09 -104.38
CA CYS A 114 -4.66 14.39 -103.19
C CYS A 114 -5.40 13.05 -103.08
N ASP A 115 -4.67 11.95 -102.89
CA ASP A 115 -5.20 10.61 -102.63
C ASP A 115 -6.33 10.14 -103.57
N GLY A 116 -6.24 10.55 -104.85
CA GLY A 116 -7.19 10.18 -105.92
C GLY A 116 -8.41 11.09 -106.08
N GLY A 117 -8.50 12.19 -105.32
CA GLY A 117 -9.55 13.20 -105.44
C GLY A 117 -9.01 14.63 -105.54
N CYS A 118 -9.85 15.56 -106.00
CA CYS A 118 -9.54 16.99 -105.93
C CYS A 118 -9.94 17.53 -104.55
N VAL A 119 -8.99 18.17 -103.87
CA VAL A 119 -9.16 18.69 -102.50
C VAL A 119 -8.77 20.17 -102.45
N ASP A 120 -9.59 20.99 -101.79
CA ASP A 120 -9.21 22.35 -101.43
C ASP A 120 -8.15 22.35 -100.29
N LEU A 121 -6.91 22.66 -100.66
CA LEU A 121 -5.80 22.82 -99.72
C LEU A 121 -5.97 24.01 -98.78
N GLN A 122 -6.90 24.94 -99.04
CA GLN A 122 -7.11 26.12 -98.19
C GLN A 122 -7.90 25.82 -96.91
N SER A 123 -8.71 24.75 -96.92
CA SER A 123 -9.67 24.42 -95.85
C SER A 123 -9.66 22.97 -95.37
N SER A 124 -9.02 22.03 -96.11
CA SER A 124 -8.97 20.62 -95.68
C SER A 124 -8.13 20.41 -94.42
N PRO A 125 -8.67 19.83 -93.33
CA PRO A 125 -7.92 19.60 -92.09
C PRO A 125 -6.88 18.47 -92.20
N VAL A 126 -6.95 17.63 -93.23
CA VAL A 126 -6.04 16.48 -93.49
C VAL A 126 -5.10 16.68 -94.68
N HIS A 127 -5.28 17.78 -95.43
CA HIS A 127 -4.46 18.17 -96.58
C HIS A 127 -4.19 19.69 -96.60
N CYS A 128 -3.93 20.28 -95.44
CA CYS A 128 -3.83 21.73 -95.28
C CYS A 128 -2.55 22.29 -95.92
N GLY A 129 -2.70 23.20 -96.89
CA GLY A 129 -1.59 23.84 -97.62
C GLY A 129 -0.86 22.94 -98.62
N ARG A 130 -0.86 21.62 -98.42
CA ARG A 130 -0.42 20.58 -99.37
C ARG A 130 -1.01 19.21 -99.01
N CYS A 131 -1.10 18.31 -99.99
CA CYS A 131 -1.54 16.94 -99.77
C CYS A 131 -0.74 16.25 -98.65
N GLY A 132 -1.45 15.55 -97.76
CA GLY A 132 -0.87 14.79 -96.64
C GLY A 132 -0.37 15.62 -95.45
N VAL A 133 -0.66 16.93 -95.37
CA VAL A 133 -0.48 17.70 -94.13
C VAL A 133 -1.79 17.76 -93.36
N GLN A 134 -1.86 16.98 -92.30
CA GLN A 134 -2.92 17.09 -91.30
C GLN A 134 -2.56 18.16 -90.26
N CYS A 135 -3.55 18.93 -89.82
CA CYS A 135 -3.40 19.87 -88.71
C CYS A 135 -3.32 19.12 -87.37
N ALA A 136 -2.65 19.70 -86.37
CA ALA A 136 -2.57 19.11 -85.05
C ALA A 136 -3.96 19.05 -84.37
N PRO A 137 -4.13 18.26 -83.28
CA PRO A 137 -5.24 18.45 -82.36
C PRO A 137 -5.38 19.93 -81.99
N ASP A 138 -6.63 20.38 -81.92
CA ASP A 138 -7.01 21.76 -81.65
C ASP A 138 -6.50 22.83 -82.65
N GLU A 139 -6.13 22.41 -83.86
CA GLU A 139 -5.91 23.28 -85.02
C GLU A 139 -6.96 23.07 -86.13
N THR A 140 -7.47 24.18 -86.69
CA THR A 140 -8.29 24.21 -87.91
C THR A 140 -7.47 24.70 -89.11
N CYS A 141 -7.65 24.09 -90.28
CA CYS A 141 -7.05 24.60 -91.52
C CYS A 141 -7.78 25.88 -91.99
N THR A 142 -7.06 26.99 -92.14
CA THR A 142 -7.66 28.25 -92.63
C THR A 142 -6.68 29.07 -93.46
N GLY A 143 -6.92 29.08 -94.78
CA GLY A 143 -6.09 29.77 -95.77
C GLY A 143 -4.80 29.02 -96.09
N GLY A 144 -4.87 27.68 -96.10
CA GLY A 144 -3.72 26.81 -96.40
C GLY A 144 -2.67 26.73 -95.31
N ALA A 145 -3.02 27.12 -94.08
CA ALA A 145 -2.21 26.96 -92.89
C ALA A 145 -3.10 26.55 -91.71
N CYS A 146 -2.60 25.62 -90.90
CA CYS A 146 -3.24 25.22 -89.65
C CYS A 146 -3.13 26.36 -88.62
N ARG A 147 -4.21 26.62 -87.89
CA ARG A 147 -4.30 27.66 -86.86
C ARG A 147 -5.00 27.09 -85.65
N CYS A 148 -4.51 27.42 -84.46
CA CYS A 148 -5.19 27.07 -83.21
C CYS A 148 -6.65 27.53 -83.24
N ASN A 149 -7.53 26.71 -82.65
CA ASN A 149 -8.94 27.02 -82.48
C ASN A 149 -9.15 28.28 -81.64
N GLU A 150 -10.32 28.90 -81.77
CA GLU A 150 -10.65 30.15 -81.08
C GLU A 150 -10.57 29.96 -79.54
N GLY A 151 -9.82 30.85 -78.88
CA GLY A 151 -9.45 30.76 -77.46
C GLY A 151 -8.01 30.29 -77.22
N LEU A 152 -7.42 29.52 -78.13
CA LEU A 152 -6.08 28.92 -77.93
C LEU A 152 -4.95 29.74 -78.55
N THR A 153 -3.81 29.79 -77.87
CA THR A 153 -2.59 30.47 -78.31
C THR A 153 -1.59 29.49 -78.91
N ALA A 154 -1.01 29.87 -80.05
CA ALA A 154 0.03 29.10 -80.73
C ALA A 154 1.40 29.28 -80.07
N CYS A 155 1.77 28.34 -79.20
CA CYS A 155 3.06 28.34 -78.53
C CYS A 155 4.11 27.57 -79.33
N VAL A 156 5.26 28.21 -79.53
CA VAL A 156 6.40 27.69 -80.29
C VAL A 156 7.66 27.88 -79.44
N ALA A 157 8.00 26.88 -78.65
CA ALA A 157 9.28 26.85 -77.95
C ALA A 157 10.44 26.69 -78.95
N ALA A 158 11.59 27.27 -78.64
CA ALA A 158 12.72 27.37 -79.57
C ALA A 158 13.40 26.01 -79.84
N GLY A 159 12.83 25.24 -80.78
CA GLY A 159 13.31 23.92 -81.19
C GLY A 159 12.32 22.77 -81.00
N ALA A 160 11.10 23.03 -80.52
CA ALA A 160 10.08 22.00 -80.26
C ALA A 160 8.84 22.14 -81.16
N PHE A 161 7.90 21.20 -81.01
CA PHE A 161 6.63 21.17 -81.74
C PHE A 161 5.77 22.41 -81.42
N ARG A 162 4.91 22.82 -82.36
CA ARG A 162 3.92 23.88 -82.13
C ARG A 162 2.75 23.28 -81.35
N ALA A 163 2.45 23.84 -80.18
CA ALA A 163 1.28 23.48 -79.39
C ALA A 163 0.22 24.60 -79.42
N CYS A 164 -1.05 24.22 -79.34
CA CYS A 164 -2.17 25.13 -79.14
C CYS A 164 -2.67 24.95 -77.71
N VAL A 165 -2.49 25.97 -76.87
CA VAL A 165 -2.75 25.91 -75.43
C VAL A 165 -3.66 27.05 -75.01
N ASP A 166 -4.43 26.87 -73.94
CA ASP A 166 -5.24 27.94 -73.37
C ASP A 166 -4.44 28.69 -72.29
N PRO A 167 -3.88 29.88 -72.57
CA PRO A 167 -3.13 30.63 -71.57
C PRO A 167 -4.02 31.15 -70.43
N SER A 168 -5.33 30.98 -70.46
CA SER A 168 -6.22 31.35 -69.35
C SER A 168 -6.36 30.26 -68.27
N SER A 169 -6.00 29.00 -68.59
CA SER A 169 -6.16 27.83 -67.71
C SER A 169 -4.98 26.85 -67.66
N ASP A 170 -4.05 26.88 -68.62
CA ASP A 170 -2.87 26.00 -68.66
C ASP A 170 -1.78 26.47 -67.65
N PRO A 171 -1.42 25.65 -66.63
CA PRO A 171 -0.42 26.02 -65.63
C PRO A 171 1.03 26.07 -66.16
N LEU A 172 1.31 25.56 -67.35
CA LEU A 172 2.63 25.64 -68.02
C LEU A 172 2.74 26.83 -68.99
N HIS A 173 1.61 27.48 -69.31
CA HIS A 173 1.52 28.56 -70.31
C HIS A 173 0.66 29.74 -69.84
N CYS A 174 0.63 30.00 -68.52
CA CYS A 174 -0.34 30.88 -67.90
C CYS A 174 -0.09 32.36 -68.22
N GLY A 175 -1.07 33.01 -68.83
CA GLY A 175 -0.96 34.37 -69.37
C GLY A 175 -0.07 34.49 -70.62
N GLY A 176 0.65 33.42 -71.00
CA GLY A 176 1.54 33.42 -72.17
C GLY A 176 2.43 32.19 -72.29
N CYS A 177 2.92 31.95 -73.51
CA CYS A 177 3.71 30.75 -73.84
C CYS A 177 4.97 30.58 -72.98
N GLY A 178 5.04 29.48 -72.23
CA GLY A 178 6.18 29.14 -71.36
C GLY A 178 6.22 29.90 -70.03
N ALA A 179 5.18 30.70 -69.72
CA ALA A 179 4.98 31.26 -68.40
C ALA A 179 4.36 30.20 -67.47
N ALA A 180 5.16 29.20 -67.12
CA ALA A 180 4.76 28.18 -66.16
C ALA A 180 4.61 28.78 -64.76
N CYS A 181 3.56 28.39 -64.06
CA CYS A 181 3.33 28.75 -62.67
C CYS A 181 4.33 28.06 -61.74
N ALA A 182 4.59 28.67 -60.58
CA ALA A 182 5.36 28.02 -59.53
C ALA A 182 4.63 26.77 -59.03
N PRO A 183 5.35 25.72 -58.56
CA PRO A 183 4.72 24.53 -57.98
C PRO A 183 3.69 24.90 -56.90
N GLY A 184 2.50 24.30 -56.96
CA GLY A 184 1.37 24.61 -56.07
C GLY A 184 0.40 25.70 -56.57
N LEU A 185 0.82 26.57 -57.50
CA LEU A 185 -0.07 27.60 -58.08
C LEU A 185 -0.83 27.05 -59.30
N VAL A 186 -2.10 27.43 -59.43
CA VAL A 186 -2.93 27.11 -60.60
C VAL A 186 -3.05 28.33 -61.52
N CYS A 187 -3.19 28.09 -62.83
CA CYS A 187 -3.56 29.16 -63.76
C CYS A 187 -5.06 29.44 -63.67
N HIS A 188 -5.42 30.69 -63.41
CA HIS A 188 -6.82 31.13 -63.42
C HIS A 188 -6.93 32.49 -64.12
N ALA A 189 -7.76 32.56 -65.16
CA ALA A 189 -7.96 33.75 -65.99
C ALA A 189 -6.66 34.39 -66.55
N GLY A 190 -5.61 33.58 -66.72
CA GLY A 190 -4.30 34.02 -67.23
C GLY A 190 -3.37 34.64 -66.20
N ALA A 191 -3.62 34.42 -64.90
CA ALA A 191 -2.68 34.67 -63.83
C ALA A 191 -2.42 33.38 -63.03
N CYS A 192 -1.18 33.17 -62.59
CA CYS A 192 -0.87 32.15 -61.61
C CYS A 192 -1.39 32.62 -60.25
N THR A 193 -2.27 31.85 -59.63
CA THR A 193 -2.94 32.23 -58.38
C THR A 193 -3.00 31.07 -57.41
N CYS A 194 -3.02 31.40 -56.12
CA CYS A 194 -3.36 30.41 -55.10
C CYS A 194 -4.86 30.08 -55.17
N LEU A 195 -5.16 28.80 -55.37
CA LEU A 195 -6.48 28.16 -55.37
C LEU A 195 -7.52 28.79 -56.33
N GLY A 196 -7.86 28.06 -57.39
CA GLY A 196 -8.78 28.50 -58.47
C GLY A 196 -10.28 28.46 -58.13
N GLY A 197 -10.64 28.40 -56.85
CA GLY A 197 -12.02 28.26 -56.36
C GLY A 197 -12.66 29.58 -55.90
N PRO A 198 -13.99 29.61 -55.70
CA PRO A 198 -14.68 30.73 -55.08
C PRO A 198 -14.27 30.87 -53.60
N ARG A 199 -13.84 32.06 -53.21
CA ARG A 199 -13.39 32.39 -51.84
C ARG A 199 -14.07 33.64 -51.31
N GLU A 200 -14.28 33.68 -50.01
CA GLU A 200 -14.89 34.80 -49.28
C GLU A 200 -13.82 35.55 -48.46
N ASP A 201 -13.83 36.88 -48.47
CA ASP A 201 -12.85 37.70 -47.75
C ASP A 201 -13.44 38.19 -46.42
N LEU A 202 -12.82 37.78 -45.31
CA LEU A 202 -13.21 38.13 -43.94
C LEU A 202 -12.62 39.46 -43.47
N GLY A 203 -11.68 40.03 -44.23
CA GLY A 203 -10.90 41.18 -43.81
C GLY A 203 -10.03 40.89 -42.58
N SER A 204 -9.98 41.86 -41.66
CA SER A 204 -9.01 41.94 -40.57
C SER A 204 -9.61 42.20 -39.19
N THR A 205 -10.88 41.84 -38.97
CA THR A 205 -11.52 42.00 -37.65
C THR A 205 -11.17 40.84 -36.74
N VAL A 206 -10.70 41.10 -35.51
CA VAL A 206 -10.54 40.09 -34.45
C VAL A 206 -11.03 40.61 -33.09
N PRO A 207 -11.54 39.73 -32.20
CA PRO A 207 -11.98 38.37 -32.50
C PRO A 207 -13.22 38.37 -33.41
N GLN A 208 -13.35 37.37 -34.28
CA GLN A 208 -14.48 37.19 -35.19
C GLN A 208 -14.94 35.72 -35.24
N GLY A 209 -16.19 35.51 -35.67
CA GLY A 209 -16.79 34.19 -35.84
C GLY A 209 -17.60 34.11 -37.12
N VAL A 210 -17.47 32.98 -37.83
CA VAL A 210 -18.05 32.72 -39.15
C VAL A 210 -18.72 31.36 -39.12
N THR A 211 -20.01 31.32 -39.44
CA THR A 211 -20.77 30.07 -39.58
C THR A 211 -20.98 29.72 -41.04
N GLY A 212 -20.68 28.50 -41.44
CA GLY A 212 -20.83 28.04 -42.83
C GLY A 212 -21.17 26.56 -42.93
N THR A 213 -21.14 26.03 -44.16
CA THR A 213 -21.38 24.60 -44.43
C THR A 213 -20.49 24.10 -45.56
N THR A 214 -19.89 22.92 -45.41
CA THR A 214 -19.14 22.20 -46.45
C THR A 214 -20.04 21.32 -47.31
N VAL A 215 -21.28 21.07 -46.89
CA VAL A 215 -22.26 20.27 -47.63
C VAL A 215 -22.55 20.88 -49.00
N GLY A 216 -22.32 20.10 -50.06
CA GLY A 216 -22.62 20.50 -51.44
C GLY A 216 -21.65 21.54 -52.02
N VAL A 217 -20.41 21.59 -51.53
CA VAL A 217 -19.34 22.44 -52.07
C VAL A 217 -18.49 21.64 -53.07
N ASP A 218 -18.44 22.10 -54.32
CA ASP A 218 -17.66 21.43 -55.39
C ASP A 218 -16.13 21.61 -55.26
N THR A 219 -15.68 22.55 -54.43
CA THR A 219 -14.25 22.79 -54.17
C THR A 219 -13.70 21.70 -53.26
N ARG A 220 -12.69 20.97 -53.74
CA ARG A 220 -11.90 20.03 -52.94
C ARG A 220 -10.47 20.50 -52.86
N LEU A 221 -9.87 20.39 -51.68
CA LEU A 221 -8.48 20.72 -51.42
C LEU A 221 -7.92 19.68 -50.45
N GLU A 222 -6.92 18.95 -50.90
CA GLU A 222 -6.22 17.95 -50.08
C GLU A 222 -5.25 18.68 -49.15
N LEU A 223 -5.55 18.61 -47.85
CA LEU A 223 -4.70 19.09 -46.78
C LEU A 223 -3.97 17.88 -46.18
N ALA A 224 -2.67 18.00 -45.90
CA ALA A 224 -1.86 16.89 -45.39
C ALA A 224 -2.34 16.33 -44.03
N CYS A 225 -3.13 17.11 -43.29
CA CYS A 225 -3.77 16.75 -42.03
C CYS A 225 -5.23 16.26 -42.17
N GLY A 226 -5.77 16.06 -43.39
CA GLY A 226 -7.20 15.81 -43.59
C GLY A 226 -7.61 14.44 -44.13
N GLY A 227 -6.65 13.54 -44.36
CA GLY A 227 -6.92 12.27 -45.04
C GLY A 227 -7.32 12.48 -46.51
N THR A 228 -8.38 11.79 -46.95
CA THR A 228 -8.85 11.83 -48.34
C THR A 228 -9.63 13.11 -48.70
N GLY A 229 -9.51 13.56 -49.96
CA GLY A 229 -9.93 14.90 -50.42
C GLY A 229 -11.41 15.26 -50.27
N SER A 230 -11.75 15.84 -49.11
CA SER A 230 -13.06 16.39 -48.73
C SER A 230 -13.46 17.68 -49.45
N ALA A 231 -14.72 18.07 -49.29
CA ALA A 231 -15.27 19.35 -49.73
C ALA A 231 -14.86 20.49 -48.77
N ALA A 232 -14.29 21.57 -49.30
CA ALA A 232 -13.63 22.61 -48.52
C ALA A 232 -14.17 24.02 -48.81
N ARG A 233 -14.35 24.82 -47.75
CA ARG A 233 -14.58 26.28 -47.83
C ARG A 233 -13.26 27.01 -47.65
N ILE A 234 -13.01 28.00 -48.53
CA ILE A 234 -11.79 28.82 -48.50
C ILE A 234 -12.18 30.26 -48.16
N TYR A 235 -11.64 30.74 -47.06
CA TYR A 235 -11.74 32.13 -46.62
C TYR A 235 -10.39 32.84 -46.79
N ARG A 236 -10.40 34.15 -47.01
CA ARG A 236 -9.21 35.00 -46.92
C ARG A 236 -9.28 35.82 -45.63
N PHE A 237 -8.21 35.79 -44.85
CA PHE A 237 -8.00 36.65 -43.68
C PHE A 237 -6.81 37.58 -43.94
N THR A 238 -6.74 38.71 -43.25
CA THR A 238 -5.59 39.62 -43.27
C THR A 238 -5.31 40.08 -41.85
N ALA A 239 -4.09 39.89 -41.35
CA ALA A 239 -3.71 40.25 -39.99
C ALA A 239 -3.78 41.79 -39.79
N PRO A 240 -4.55 42.31 -38.81
CA PRO A 240 -4.62 43.75 -38.54
C PRO A 240 -3.35 44.34 -37.91
N GLU A 241 -2.56 43.52 -37.21
CA GLU A 241 -1.27 43.84 -36.60
C GLU A 241 -0.40 42.57 -36.56
N ALA A 242 0.86 42.67 -36.14
CA ALA A 242 1.75 41.51 -36.07
C ALA A 242 1.51 40.69 -34.78
N GLY A 243 1.40 39.37 -34.89
CA GLY A 243 1.22 38.49 -33.73
C GLY A 243 0.76 37.06 -34.06
N LEU A 244 0.53 36.28 -33.00
CA LEU A 244 0.01 34.91 -33.09
C LEU A 244 -1.51 34.92 -33.27
N TYR A 245 -2.00 34.43 -34.41
CA TYR A 245 -3.42 34.31 -34.72
C TYR A 245 -3.88 32.87 -34.63
N ARG A 246 -4.95 32.64 -33.87
CA ARG A 246 -5.59 31.33 -33.70
C ARG A 246 -6.90 31.25 -34.44
N PHE A 247 -7.07 30.11 -35.10
CA PHE A 247 -8.24 29.69 -35.84
C PHE A 247 -8.73 28.41 -35.16
N ASP A 248 -9.98 28.34 -34.68
CA ASP A 248 -10.57 27.09 -34.19
C ASP A 248 -12.01 26.90 -34.64
N THR A 249 -12.47 25.64 -34.74
CA THR A 249 -13.77 25.28 -35.32
C THR A 249 -14.80 24.83 -34.29
N ARG A 250 -14.60 25.16 -33.01
CA ARG A 250 -15.42 24.69 -31.88
C ARG A 250 -16.92 24.93 -32.08
N GLY A 251 -17.74 23.89 -31.87
CA GLY A 251 -19.18 23.88 -32.09
C GLY A 251 -19.58 23.58 -33.54
N SER A 252 -18.74 22.88 -34.30
CA SER A 252 -19.09 22.36 -35.63
C SER A 252 -19.85 21.03 -35.52
N SER A 253 -20.58 20.63 -36.57
CA SER A 253 -21.50 19.49 -36.53
C SER A 253 -20.92 18.16 -37.02
N TYR A 254 -19.64 18.13 -37.38
CA TYR A 254 -18.97 17.05 -38.11
C TYR A 254 -17.46 17.11 -37.85
N ASP A 255 -16.72 16.09 -38.28
CA ASP A 255 -15.26 16.00 -38.14
C ASP A 255 -14.53 16.99 -39.05
N THR A 256 -14.00 18.08 -38.48
CA THR A 256 -13.46 19.22 -39.26
C THR A 256 -11.96 19.14 -39.47
N VAL A 257 -11.49 19.66 -40.60
CA VAL A 257 -10.06 19.86 -40.87
C VAL A 257 -9.82 21.34 -41.17
N LEU A 258 -8.80 21.91 -40.55
CA LEU A 258 -8.45 23.32 -40.63
C LEU A 258 -7.02 23.51 -41.15
N GLY A 259 -6.91 24.07 -42.35
CA GLY A 259 -5.64 24.49 -42.95
C GLY A 259 -5.51 26.02 -42.95
N VAL A 260 -4.30 26.52 -42.70
CA VAL A 260 -3.94 27.93 -42.90
C VAL A 260 -2.76 28.00 -43.87
N LEU A 261 -2.94 28.70 -44.98
CA LEU A 261 -1.96 28.76 -46.08
C LEU A 261 -1.54 30.21 -46.38
N GLY A 262 -0.27 30.44 -46.70
CA GLY A 262 0.23 31.74 -47.13
C GLY A 262 -0.43 32.19 -48.43
N ALA A 263 -0.99 33.40 -48.47
CA ALA A 263 -1.84 33.81 -49.61
C ALA A 263 -1.09 34.03 -50.94
N ASP A 264 0.23 34.28 -50.87
CA ASP A 264 1.07 34.53 -52.04
C ASP A 264 1.74 33.25 -52.60
N ALA A 265 1.96 32.22 -51.78
CA ALA A 265 2.73 31.03 -52.15
C ALA A 265 2.02 29.66 -51.96
N CYS A 266 0.85 29.62 -51.30
CA CYS A 266 0.13 28.39 -50.93
C CYS A 266 0.91 27.41 -50.03
N ASP A 267 1.97 27.84 -49.38
CA ASP A 267 2.64 27.07 -48.35
C ASP A 267 1.71 26.88 -47.15
N VAL A 268 1.64 25.66 -46.62
CA VAL A 268 0.80 25.32 -45.48
C VAL A 268 1.51 25.76 -44.21
N LEU A 269 1.09 26.91 -43.66
CA LEU A 269 1.63 27.52 -42.46
C LEU A 269 1.22 26.73 -41.20
N ALA A 270 -0.03 26.23 -41.18
CA ALA A 270 -0.53 25.31 -40.17
C ALA A 270 -1.62 24.39 -40.74
N CYS A 271 -1.78 23.20 -40.16
CA CYS A 271 -2.73 22.18 -40.57
C CYS A 271 -3.10 21.33 -39.35
N ASN A 272 -4.40 21.15 -39.06
CA ASN A 272 -4.87 20.34 -37.94
C ASN A 272 -6.25 19.73 -38.24
N ASP A 273 -6.51 18.54 -37.68
CA ASP A 273 -7.79 17.82 -37.63
C ASP A 273 -8.37 17.84 -36.21
N ASP A 274 -7.70 17.25 -35.21
CA ASP A 274 -8.25 17.10 -33.85
C ASP A 274 -7.80 18.19 -32.85
N LEU A 275 -8.71 18.66 -31.99
CA LEU A 275 -8.42 19.44 -30.77
C LEU A 275 -8.65 18.58 -29.52
N GLY A 276 -8.14 17.34 -29.54
CA GLY A 276 -8.55 16.29 -28.57
C GLY A 276 -9.94 15.74 -28.84
N GLY A 277 -10.52 16.09 -29.99
CA GLY A 277 -11.83 15.72 -30.51
C GLY A 277 -12.06 16.44 -31.84
N ARG A 278 -13.18 16.12 -32.50
CA ARG A 278 -13.57 16.33 -33.93
C ARG A 278 -13.53 17.76 -34.51
N GLU A 279 -12.93 18.72 -33.83
CA GLU A 279 -13.02 20.14 -34.13
C GLU A 279 -11.64 20.80 -34.14
N ALA A 280 -11.05 20.94 -35.33
CA ALA A 280 -9.70 21.44 -35.53
C ALA A 280 -9.39 22.83 -34.94
N ARG A 281 -8.11 23.02 -34.60
CA ARG A 281 -7.46 24.30 -34.24
C ARG A 281 -6.10 24.45 -34.91
N ALA A 282 -5.81 25.64 -35.42
CA ALA A 282 -4.50 26.01 -35.97
C ALA A 282 -4.11 27.40 -35.45
N SER A 283 -2.86 27.60 -35.06
CA SER A 283 -2.29 28.92 -34.75
C SER A 283 -1.10 29.22 -35.67
N VAL A 284 -0.99 30.46 -36.16
CA VAL A 284 0.12 30.94 -37.00
C VAL A 284 0.56 32.34 -36.56
N GLU A 285 1.87 32.59 -36.55
CA GLU A 285 2.43 33.93 -36.37
C GLU A 285 2.40 34.66 -37.72
N LEU A 286 1.86 35.88 -37.75
CA LEU A 286 1.67 36.69 -38.96
C LEU A 286 2.16 38.12 -38.76
N ASP A 287 2.69 38.74 -39.82
CA ASP A 287 3.11 40.15 -39.88
C ASP A 287 1.91 41.12 -40.09
N GLU A 288 2.08 42.41 -39.74
CA GLU A 288 1.03 43.44 -39.96
C GLU A 288 0.65 43.55 -41.46
N GLY A 289 -0.61 43.26 -41.77
CA GLY A 289 -1.13 43.27 -43.13
C GLY A 289 -0.83 42.02 -43.96
N GLU A 290 -0.19 41.00 -43.37
CA GLU A 290 -0.04 39.68 -44.01
C GLU A 290 -1.40 39.01 -44.23
N ALA A 291 -1.53 38.25 -45.32
CA ALA A 291 -2.78 37.59 -45.70
C ALA A 291 -2.61 36.08 -45.82
N VAL A 292 -3.61 35.35 -45.33
CA VAL A 292 -3.67 33.89 -45.37
C VAL A 292 -5.00 33.40 -45.91
N PHE A 293 -5.00 32.19 -46.47
CA PHE A 293 -6.20 31.45 -46.77
C PHE A 293 -6.50 30.46 -45.64
N VAL A 294 -7.67 30.60 -45.03
CA VAL A 294 -8.19 29.69 -44.01
C VAL A 294 -9.12 28.70 -44.69
N VAL A 295 -8.80 27.43 -44.61
CA VAL A 295 -9.49 26.33 -45.30
C VAL A 295 -10.21 25.49 -44.25
N VAL A 296 -11.54 25.49 -44.28
CA VAL A 296 -12.38 24.61 -43.46
C VAL A 296 -12.89 23.48 -44.33
N SER A 297 -12.46 22.26 -44.02
CA SER A 297 -12.80 21.01 -44.72
C SER A 297 -13.33 20.00 -43.69
N GLY A 298 -13.26 18.71 -43.99
CA GLY A 298 -13.55 17.63 -43.03
C GLY A 298 -12.64 16.42 -43.20
N TYR A 299 -12.54 15.58 -42.17
CA TYR A 299 -11.67 14.41 -42.15
C TYR A 299 -12.28 13.26 -42.97
N ASP A 300 -11.47 12.60 -43.83
CA ASP A 300 -11.84 11.43 -44.67
C ASP A 300 -13.23 11.49 -45.35
N GLY A 301 -13.58 12.67 -45.89
CA GLY A 301 -14.82 12.91 -46.63
C GLY A 301 -15.98 13.52 -45.83
N GLU A 302 -15.86 13.69 -44.50
CA GLU A 302 -16.92 14.29 -43.68
C GLU A 302 -17.29 15.72 -44.12
N GLN A 303 -18.57 16.06 -43.97
CA GLN A 303 -19.18 17.32 -44.36
C GLN A 303 -20.34 17.68 -43.42
N GLY A 304 -20.52 18.97 -43.14
CA GLY A 304 -21.58 19.47 -42.27
C GLY A 304 -21.52 20.98 -42.10
N ASP A 305 -22.17 21.47 -41.05
CA ASP A 305 -22.18 22.89 -40.69
C ASP A 305 -21.04 23.17 -39.70
N PHE A 306 -20.29 24.25 -39.90
CA PHE A 306 -19.14 24.63 -39.08
C PHE A 306 -19.26 26.02 -38.45
N SER A 307 -18.52 26.23 -37.37
CA SER A 307 -18.35 27.51 -36.68
C SER A 307 -16.86 27.84 -36.55
N LEU A 308 -16.32 28.54 -37.54
CA LEU A 308 -14.93 29.01 -37.55
C LEU A 308 -14.81 30.26 -36.68
N ARG A 309 -13.88 30.25 -35.73
CA ARG A 309 -13.54 31.35 -34.82
C ARG A 309 -12.12 31.79 -35.09
N ILE A 310 -11.88 33.10 -35.12
CA ILE A 310 -10.56 33.68 -35.40
C ILE A 310 -10.28 34.75 -34.35
N GLY A 311 -9.13 34.67 -33.69
CA GLY A 311 -8.67 35.65 -32.72
C GLY A 311 -7.16 35.76 -32.72
N GLN A 312 -6.67 36.80 -32.05
CA GLN A 312 -5.24 36.98 -31.78
C GLN A 312 -4.98 36.50 -30.36
N GLU A 313 -4.00 35.62 -30.17
CA GLU A 313 -3.56 35.22 -28.83
C GLU A 313 -2.79 36.37 -28.19
N ALA A 314 -3.14 36.72 -26.95
CA ALA A 314 -2.26 37.56 -26.14
C ALA A 314 -0.95 36.80 -25.86
N PRO A 315 0.23 37.46 -25.90
CA PRO A 315 1.48 36.80 -25.55
C PRO A 315 1.41 36.23 -24.12
N PRO A 316 2.12 35.13 -23.81
CA PRO A 316 2.05 34.49 -22.50
C PRO A 316 2.51 35.45 -21.39
N VAL A 317 1.56 35.87 -20.54
CA VAL A 317 1.80 36.77 -19.40
C VAL A 317 1.41 36.06 -18.11
N CYS A 318 2.43 35.62 -17.38
CA CYS A 318 2.29 35.16 -16.00
C CYS A 318 3.17 36.01 -15.05
N PRO A 319 2.62 36.49 -13.90
CA PRO A 319 1.21 36.45 -13.56
C PRO A 319 0.41 37.43 -14.42
N THR A 320 -0.74 36.99 -14.92
CA THR A 320 -1.73 37.83 -15.63
C THR A 320 -2.28 38.96 -14.75
N GLY A 321 -2.29 38.78 -13.42
CA GLY A 321 -2.67 39.83 -12.48
C GLY A 321 -2.26 39.60 -11.02
N THR A 322 -2.84 40.42 -10.14
CA THR A 322 -2.68 40.34 -8.69
C THR A 322 -4.06 40.42 -8.04
N LEU A 323 -4.33 39.52 -7.10
CA LEU A 323 -5.50 39.54 -6.24
C LEU A 323 -5.28 40.54 -5.10
N GLU A 324 -6.37 41.07 -4.56
CA GLU A 324 -6.29 41.89 -3.34
C GLU A 324 -5.83 41.01 -2.16
N PRO A 325 -5.27 41.57 -1.08
CA PRO A 325 -4.89 40.79 0.10
C PRO A 325 -6.10 40.36 0.96
N ASP A 326 -7.25 41.04 0.82
CA ASP A 326 -8.43 40.77 1.64
C ASP A 326 -9.22 39.55 1.12
N ALA A 327 -9.60 38.64 2.02
CA ALA A 327 -10.50 37.52 1.76
C ALA A 327 -11.76 37.62 2.65
N PRO A 328 -12.95 37.18 2.19
CA PRO A 328 -13.21 36.52 0.91
C PRO A 328 -13.30 37.50 -0.27
N GLN A 329 -12.83 37.07 -1.44
CA GLN A 329 -12.95 37.79 -2.70
C GLN A 329 -13.30 36.85 -3.86
N THR A 330 -13.83 37.41 -4.95
CA THR A 330 -14.10 36.67 -6.19
C THR A 330 -13.80 37.57 -7.39
N ILE A 331 -12.97 37.09 -8.31
CA ILE A 331 -12.72 37.71 -9.61
C ILE A 331 -13.34 36.90 -10.74
N ARG A 332 -13.34 37.47 -11.95
CA ARG A 332 -13.73 36.79 -13.20
C ARG A 332 -12.78 37.16 -14.32
N GLY A 333 -12.54 36.21 -15.20
CA GLY A 333 -11.77 36.38 -16.43
C GLY A 333 -12.27 35.46 -17.53
N ASP A 334 -11.51 35.37 -18.61
CA ASP A 334 -11.78 34.49 -19.74
C ASP A 334 -10.44 34.00 -20.29
N THR A 335 -10.22 32.68 -20.31
CA THR A 335 -8.98 32.10 -20.83
C THR A 335 -8.96 32.05 -22.36
N THR A 336 -10.11 32.15 -23.05
CA THR A 336 -10.29 31.76 -24.46
C THR A 336 -9.25 32.34 -25.44
N TRP A 337 -8.70 33.54 -25.19
CA TRP A 337 -7.74 34.21 -26.09
C TRP A 337 -6.40 34.55 -25.42
N LEU A 338 -6.09 33.89 -24.30
CA LEU A 338 -4.76 33.88 -23.70
C LEU A 338 -3.93 32.76 -24.34
N SER A 339 -2.61 32.77 -24.10
CA SER A 339 -1.69 31.73 -24.53
C SER A 339 -1.24 30.90 -23.32
N ASP A 340 -0.77 29.66 -23.53
CA ASP A 340 -0.19 28.80 -22.49
C ASP A 340 1.13 29.43 -21.99
N ALA A 341 1.06 30.09 -20.83
CA ALA A 341 2.21 30.65 -20.13
C ALA A 341 2.74 29.68 -19.05
N VAL A 342 1.87 28.81 -18.53
CA VAL A 342 2.14 27.95 -17.38
C VAL A 342 1.50 26.55 -17.50
N ALA A 343 2.09 25.69 -18.34
CA ALA A 343 1.76 24.27 -18.35
C ALA A 343 1.69 23.66 -16.92
N PRO A 344 0.55 23.03 -16.53
CA PRO A 344 0.30 22.52 -15.19
C PRO A 344 1.02 21.19 -14.90
N ARG A 345 0.95 20.72 -13.64
CA ARG A 345 1.49 19.42 -13.19
C ARG A 345 0.42 18.33 -13.00
N CYS A 346 -0.84 18.71 -12.80
CA CYS A 346 -1.97 17.79 -12.89
C CYS A 346 -2.72 17.97 -14.22
N GLY A 347 -3.74 17.14 -14.48
CA GLY A 347 -4.59 17.21 -15.69
C GLY A 347 -3.88 17.01 -17.02
N ALA A 348 -4.55 17.36 -18.12
CA ALA A 348 -4.01 17.31 -19.48
C ALA A 348 -3.68 18.72 -19.99
N SER A 349 -2.37 19.02 -20.09
CA SER A 349 -1.79 20.31 -20.49
C SER A 349 -2.03 20.69 -21.96
N GLY A 350 -1.94 21.99 -22.28
CA GLY A 350 -2.02 22.54 -23.64
C GLY A 350 -3.20 23.49 -23.86
N SER A 351 -3.83 23.95 -22.77
CA SER A 351 -4.83 25.01 -22.74
C SER A 351 -4.20 26.36 -22.41
N SER A 352 -4.98 27.41 -22.63
CA SER A 352 -4.66 28.79 -22.31
C SER A 352 -4.90 29.07 -20.81
N ASP A 353 -3.89 29.48 -20.06
CA ASP A 353 -4.04 29.80 -18.63
C ASP A 353 -4.34 31.29 -18.34
N ALA A 354 -4.84 31.54 -17.13
CA ALA A 354 -4.87 32.85 -16.51
C ALA A 354 -4.34 32.76 -15.07
N SER A 355 -3.37 33.60 -14.71
CA SER A 355 -2.58 33.45 -13.50
C SER A 355 -2.57 34.70 -12.62
N TYR A 356 -2.72 34.53 -11.30
CA TYR A 356 -2.87 35.63 -10.35
C TYR A 356 -1.99 35.45 -9.12
N THR A 357 -1.26 36.52 -8.77
CA THR A 357 -0.53 36.58 -7.49
C THR A 357 -1.48 36.86 -6.33
N PHE A 358 -1.46 36.04 -5.28
CA PHE A 358 -2.09 36.30 -3.99
C PHE A 358 -1.01 36.42 -2.91
N THR A 359 -1.20 37.29 -1.93
CA THR A 359 -0.30 37.40 -0.77
C THR A 359 -1.12 37.35 0.52
N ALA A 360 -0.87 36.35 1.35
CA ALA A 360 -1.67 36.11 2.56
C ALA A 360 -1.55 37.29 3.55
N PRO A 361 -2.67 37.89 4.01
CA PRO A 361 -2.63 39.05 4.91
C PRO A 361 -2.18 38.70 6.33
N ARG A 362 -2.29 37.43 6.72
CA ARG A 362 -1.87 36.86 8.00
C ARG A 362 -1.65 35.35 7.85
N ASP A 363 -1.17 34.71 8.91
CA ASP A 363 -1.12 33.25 8.98
C ASP A 363 -2.55 32.67 8.89
N GLY A 364 -2.75 31.68 8.03
CA GLY A 364 -4.03 31.00 7.87
C GLY A 364 -4.07 30.08 6.63
N ARG A 365 -5.10 29.22 6.58
CA ARG A 365 -5.36 28.31 5.45
C ARG A 365 -6.28 28.99 4.45
N TYR A 366 -5.83 29.12 3.20
CA TYR A 366 -6.56 29.82 2.14
C TYR A 366 -7.07 28.84 1.09
N VAL A 367 -8.34 28.96 0.74
CA VAL A 367 -9.06 28.13 -0.22
C VAL A 367 -9.23 28.91 -1.52
N PHE A 368 -8.88 28.28 -2.62
CA PHE A 368 -9.05 28.81 -3.97
C PHE A 368 -10.00 27.86 -4.70
N ASP A 369 -11.06 28.38 -5.31
CA ASP A 369 -11.94 27.59 -6.17
C ASP A 369 -12.40 28.33 -7.42
N THR A 370 -12.71 27.57 -8.47
CA THR A 370 -13.17 28.10 -9.76
C THR A 370 -14.68 27.95 -9.95
N PHE A 371 -15.46 27.79 -8.87
CA PHE A 371 -16.88 27.48 -8.99
C PHE A 371 -17.69 28.57 -9.71
N GLY A 372 -18.52 28.15 -10.67
CA GLY A 372 -19.23 29.04 -11.58
C GLY A 372 -18.51 29.34 -12.91
N SER A 373 -17.36 28.72 -13.15
CA SER A 373 -16.67 28.73 -14.47
C SER A 373 -17.40 27.87 -15.51
N SER A 374 -17.29 28.22 -16.79
CA SER A 374 -18.10 27.65 -17.88
C SER A 374 -17.49 26.45 -18.62
N PHE A 375 -16.37 25.90 -18.15
CA PHE A 375 -15.57 24.87 -18.82
C PHE A 375 -14.93 23.93 -17.79
N ASP A 376 -14.25 22.87 -18.24
CA ASP A 376 -13.46 21.96 -17.39
C ASP A 376 -12.19 22.69 -16.91
N THR A 377 -12.17 23.17 -15.67
CA THR A 377 -11.09 24.03 -15.17
C THR A 377 -10.10 23.29 -14.29
N LEU A 378 -8.82 23.53 -14.52
CA LEU A 378 -7.73 23.11 -13.66
C LEU A 378 -7.27 24.27 -12.77
N LEU A 379 -6.88 23.99 -11.52
CA LEU A 379 -6.37 24.99 -10.58
C LEU A 379 -5.09 24.53 -9.88
N GLU A 380 -4.04 25.33 -9.97
CA GLU A 380 -2.73 25.04 -9.39
C GLU A 380 -2.18 26.24 -8.59
N LEU A 381 -1.63 26.00 -7.40
CA LEU A 381 -0.89 27.02 -6.63
C LEU A 381 0.62 26.79 -6.76
N ARG A 382 1.38 27.84 -7.11
CA ARG A 382 2.85 27.84 -7.15
C ARG A 382 3.46 28.80 -6.11
N SER A 383 4.62 28.45 -5.59
CA SER A 383 5.37 29.24 -4.61
C SER A 383 6.05 30.46 -5.25
N GLU A 384 5.74 31.66 -4.74
CA GLU A 384 6.29 32.98 -5.11
C GLU A 384 6.10 33.45 -6.57
N THR A 385 6.26 32.57 -7.57
CA THR A 385 6.33 32.90 -8.99
C THR A 385 5.77 31.78 -9.88
N CYS A 386 5.54 32.07 -11.15
CA CYS A 386 5.07 31.12 -12.17
C CYS A 386 6.02 29.94 -12.41
N ALA A 387 7.32 30.14 -12.16
CA ALA A 387 8.35 29.10 -12.23
C ALA A 387 8.61 28.42 -10.87
N GLY A 388 7.80 28.73 -9.85
CA GLY A 388 7.87 28.17 -8.51
C GLY A 388 7.54 26.68 -8.45
N SER A 389 7.78 26.08 -7.28
CA SER A 389 7.28 24.73 -7.00
C SER A 389 5.76 24.75 -6.88
N VAL A 390 5.10 23.74 -7.41
CA VAL A 390 3.69 23.49 -7.11
C VAL A 390 3.54 23.17 -5.63
N ILE A 391 2.56 23.81 -4.99
CA ILE A 391 2.14 23.59 -3.61
C ILE A 391 1.01 22.55 -3.61
N VAL A 392 0.01 22.77 -4.46
CA VAL A 392 -1.19 21.94 -4.62
C VAL A 392 -1.78 22.14 -6.02
N CYS A 393 -2.40 21.10 -6.59
CA CYS A 393 -3.02 21.10 -7.92
C CYS A 393 -4.28 20.23 -7.88
N ASN A 394 -5.37 20.65 -8.54
CA ASN A 394 -6.57 19.84 -8.74
C ASN A 394 -7.16 20.10 -10.15
N ASN A 395 -7.95 19.14 -10.65
CA ASN A 395 -8.80 19.28 -11.84
C ASN A 395 -10.30 19.31 -11.51
N ASP A 396 -10.75 18.51 -10.53
CA ASP A 396 -12.18 18.30 -10.25
C ASP A 396 -12.47 18.35 -8.76
N ALA A 397 -13.43 19.19 -8.38
CA ALA A 397 -13.97 19.32 -7.03
C ALA A 397 -15.36 18.66 -6.97
N ALA A 398 -15.58 17.82 -5.95
CA ALA A 398 -16.81 17.11 -5.58
C ALA A 398 -17.87 16.86 -6.69
N GLY A 399 -17.48 16.18 -7.77
CA GLY A 399 -18.40 15.77 -8.84
C GLY A 399 -18.85 16.89 -9.79
N GLY A 400 -18.21 18.06 -9.73
CA GLY A 400 -18.28 19.10 -10.76
C GLY A 400 -17.27 18.89 -11.89
N LYS A 401 -17.05 19.95 -12.69
CA LYS A 401 -15.95 20.12 -13.66
C LYS A 401 -15.11 21.36 -13.33
N GLN A 402 -15.15 21.77 -12.07
CA GLN A 402 -14.52 22.96 -11.55
C GLN A 402 -13.59 22.54 -10.43
N SER A 403 -12.46 23.24 -10.30
CA SER A 403 -11.40 22.89 -9.35
C SER A 403 -11.52 23.64 -8.03
N ARG A 404 -11.00 23.01 -6.98
CA ARG A 404 -10.71 23.60 -5.67
C ARG A 404 -9.37 23.10 -5.15
N VAL A 405 -8.62 23.99 -4.51
CA VAL A 405 -7.39 23.70 -3.78
C VAL A 405 -7.33 24.53 -2.49
N ALA A 406 -6.62 24.05 -1.47
CA ALA A 406 -6.36 24.79 -0.24
C ALA A 406 -4.88 24.69 0.15
N ALA A 407 -4.35 25.71 0.82
CA ALA A 407 -2.97 25.72 1.32
C ALA A 407 -2.82 26.62 2.56
N ASP A 408 -1.98 26.19 3.50
CA ASP A 408 -1.52 27.02 4.62
C ASP A 408 -0.47 28.03 4.16
N LEU A 409 -0.75 29.31 4.39
CA LEU A 409 0.11 30.42 4.00
C LEU A 409 0.46 31.26 5.23
N ALA A 410 1.75 31.56 5.39
CA ALA A 410 2.24 32.46 6.42
C ALA A 410 1.96 33.94 6.07
N ALA A 411 1.91 34.81 7.08
CA ALA A 411 1.70 36.24 6.91
C ALA A 411 2.73 36.88 5.95
N GLY A 412 2.26 37.39 4.81
CA GLY A 412 3.10 37.96 3.75
C GLY A 412 3.68 36.95 2.77
N GLN A 413 3.31 35.66 2.84
CA GLN A 413 3.69 34.66 1.84
C GLN A 413 2.91 34.90 0.54
N THR A 414 3.63 34.97 -0.59
CA THR A 414 3.05 35.13 -1.93
C THR A 414 2.98 33.79 -2.66
N VAL A 415 1.85 33.53 -3.32
CA VAL A 415 1.63 32.40 -4.23
C VAL A 415 1.09 32.88 -5.57
N VAL A 416 1.26 32.09 -6.62
CA VAL A 416 0.58 32.28 -7.91
C VAL A 416 -0.49 31.20 -8.05
N ALA A 417 -1.75 31.61 -8.14
CA ALA A 417 -2.86 30.74 -8.52
C ALA A 417 -2.98 30.75 -10.06
N VAL A 418 -2.90 29.58 -10.68
CA VAL A 418 -3.02 29.36 -12.13
C VAL A 418 -4.36 28.69 -12.40
N VAL A 419 -5.22 29.36 -13.16
CA VAL A 419 -6.48 28.81 -13.68
C VAL A 419 -6.24 28.42 -15.13
N ASP A 420 -6.27 27.12 -15.41
CA ASP A 420 -6.12 26.56 -16.75
C ASP A 420 -7.38 25.75 -17.11
N GLY A 421 -7.45 25.21 -18.33
CA GLY A 421 -8.40 24.17 -18.70
C GLY A 421 -7.84 22.77 -18.51
N ASN A 422 -8.69 21.78 -18.78
CA ASN A 422 -8.29 20.38 -18.92
C ASN A 422 -8.39 19.97 -20.39
N ALA A 423 -7.40 19.24 -20.91
CA ALA A 423 -7.41 18.71 -22.27
C ALA A 423 -7.66 19.77 -23.36
N GLY A 424 -7.19 21.01 -23.14
CA GLY A 424 -7.34 22.13 -24.06
C GLY A 424 -8.62 22.95 -23.88
N ASP A 425 -9.51 22.63 -22.94
CA ASP A 425 -10.75 23.39 -22.69
C ASP A 425 -10.45 24.85 -22.29
N ALA A 426 -11.35 25.80 -22.60
CA ALA A 426 -11.13 27.23 -22.31
C ALA A 426 -12.45 28.01 -22.33
N GLY A 427 -12.53 29.07 -21.52
CA GLY A 427 -13.75 29.89 -21.44
C GLY A 427 -13.74 30.93 -20.32
N ALA A 428 -14.93 31.44 -20.01
CA ALA A 428 -15.14 32.38 -18.91
C ALA A 428 -15.00 31.65 -17.55
N PHE A 429 -14.06 32.10 -16.73
CA PHE A 429 -13.85 31.59 -15.37
C PHE A 429 -14.30 32.58 -14.30
N THR A 430 -14.65 32.00 -13.15
CA THR A 430 -14.69 32.67 -11.86
C THR A 430 -13.53 32.12 -11.04
N LEU A 431 -12.83 32.95 -10.26
CA LEU A 431 -11.87 32.49 -9.26
C LEU A 431 -12.21 33.16 -7.93
N SER A 432 -12.56 32.35 -6.94
CA SER A 432 -12.83 32.78 -5.57
C SER A 432 -11.65 32.44 -4.67
N VAL A 433 -11.32 33.34 -3.75
CA VAL A 433 -10.38 33.08 -2.66
C VAL A 433 -11.06 33.38 -1.34
N THR A 434 -11.10 32.39 -0.46
CA THR A 434 -11.66 32.49 0.89
C THR A 434 -10.62 32.02 1.90
N GLU A 435 -10.79 32.41 3.16
CA GLU A 435 -10.01 31.84 4.25
C GLU A 435 -10.83 30.72 4.89
N TYR A 436 -10.20 29.56 5.12
CA TYR A 436 -10.81 28.47 5.86
C TYR A 436 -10.86 28.84 7.34
N VAL A 437 -12.06 28.92 7.88
CA VAL A 437 -12.31 29.03 9.32
C VAL A 437 -12.75 27.65 9.77
N ALA A 438 -11.93 27.02 10.62
CA ALA A 438 -12.27 25.73 11.22
C ALA A 438 -13.64 25.81 11.92
N PRO A 439 -14.48 24.76 11.85
CA PRO A 439 -15.74 24.72 12.58
C PRO A 439 -15.56 24.98 14.08
N PRO A 440 -16.54 25.63 14.76
CA PRO A 440 -16.52 25.67 16.21
C PRO A 440 -16.63 24.24 16.74
N CYS A 441 -15.97 23.95 17.87
CA CYS A 441 -16.02 22.62 18.49
C CYS A 441 -16.69 22.71 19.88
N PRO A 442 -17.74 21.92 20.16
CA PRO A 442 -18.50 21.09 19.22
C PRO A 442 -19.27 21.91 18.18
N GLU A 443 -19.43 21.40 16.96
CA GLU A 443 -20.09 22.10 15.85
C GLU A 443 -21.62 22.02 15.93
N HIS A 444 -22.13 20.90 16.42
CA HIS A 444 -23.55 20.56 16.45
C HIS A 444 -23.99 20.15 17.86
N ASP A 445 -25.29 20.21 18.15
CA ASP A 445 -25.86 19.80 19.43
C ASP A 445 -26.96 18.75 19.25
N LEU A 446 -26.78 17.59 19.89
CA LEU A 446 -27.73 16.48 19.95
C LEU A 446 -28.68 16.60 21.15
N GLY A 447 -28.41 17.54 22.07
CA GLY A 447 -29.15 17.70 23.31
C GLY A 447 -29.08 16.44 24.19
N SER A 448 -30.24 15.96 24.63
CA SER A 448 -30.38 14.89 25.63
C SER A 448 -31.36 13.78 25.23
N ALA A 449 -31.63 13.61 23.94
CA ALA A 449 -32.54 12.55 23.48
C ALA A 449 -31.79 11.22 23.33
N ALA A 450 -32.30 10.15 23.95
CA ALA A 450 -31.85 8.78 23.69
C ALA A 450 -33.05 7.81 23.75
N PRO A 451 -33.18 6.87 22.80
CA PRO A 451 -32.37 6.74 21.59
C PRO A 451 -32.65 7.86 20.57
N GLN A 452 -31.64 8.24 19.79
CA GLN A 452 -31.76 9.08 18.61
C GLN A 452 -30.79 8.60 17.51
N ARG A 453 -30.99 9.06 16.27
CA ARG A 453 -30.04 8.88 15.17
C ARG A 453 -30.07 10.09 14.26
N VAL A 454 -28.89 10.59 13.89
CA VAL A 454 -28.70 11.70 12.96
C VAL A 454 -27.95 11.23 11.71
N THR A 455 -27.90 12.09 10.69
CA THR A 455 -27.13 11.88 9.46
C THR A 455 -26.31 13.13 9.18
N GLY A 456 -25.02 12.96 8.93
CA GLY A 456 -24.10 14.04 8.57
C GLY A 456 -23.30 13.71 7.31
N ASN A 457 -22.30 14.53 6.99
CA ASN A 457 -21.35 14.26 5.92
C ASN A 457 -20.01 14.91 6.25
N SER A 458 -18.96 14.10 6.37
CA SER A 458 -17.58 14.55 6.63
C SER A 458 -16.88 15.10 5.38
N ALA A 459 -17.25 14.63 4.18
CA ALA A 459 -16.62 14.97 2.89
C ALA A 459 -16.92 16.40 2.38
N ALA A 460 -16.98 17.39 3.27
CA ALA A 460 -16.89 18.78 2.90
C ALA A 460 -15.41 19.11 2.60
N GLU A 461 -15.07 19.34 1.33
CA GLU A 461 -13.74 19.41 0.70
C GLU A 461 -12.67 20.34 1.33
N VAL A 462 -12.96 21.00 2.44
CA VAL A 462 -12.07 21.93 3.13
C VAL A 462 -11.80 21.49 4.58
N ARG A 463 -12.59 20.55 5.12
CA ARG A 463 -12.35 19.92 6.42
C ARG A 463 -11.07 19.07 6.35
N GLU A 464 -10.42 19.00 7.50
CA GLU A 464 -9.26 18.15 7.82
C GLU A 464 -9.46 17.72 9.29
N SER A 465 -8.70 16.71 9.71
CA SER A 465 -8.55 16.37 11.13
C SER A 465 -7.95 17.57 11.88
N ALA A 466 -8.61 17.99 12.96
CA ALA A 466 -8.16 19.05 13.86
C ALA A 466 -8.02 18.55 15.31
N LEU A 467 -8.73 17.48 15.68
CA LEU A 467 -8.58 16.73 16.92
C LEU A 467 -7.79 15.43 16.66
N PRO A 468 -6.82 15.06 17.54
CA PRO A 468 -6.08 13.82 17.38
C PRO A 468 -6.84 12.62 17.98
N SER A 469 -7.09 11.58 17.17
CA SER A 469 -7.70 10.31 17.63
C SER A 469 -6.93 9.69 18.81
N PRO A 470 -7.64 9.28 19.89
CA PRO A 470 -7.03 8.52 21.00
C PRO A 470 -6.58 7.09 20.68
N CYS A 471 -7.14 6.42 19.66
CA CYS A 471 -6.92 4.99 19.41
C CYS A 471 -6.08 4.67 18.16
N GLY A 472 -5.72 5.67 17.37
CA GLY A 472 -5.15 5.50 16.02
C GLY A 472 -6.16 5.89 14.95
N GLY A 473 -5.72 5.92 13.69
CA GLY A 473 -6.50 6.55 12.61
C GLY A 473 -6.82 8.02 12.92
N GLY A 474 -7.93 8.52 12.39
CA GLY A 474 -8.40 9.89 12.66
C GLY A 474 -7.61 10.97 11.94
N ASP A 475 -6.95 10.62 10.83
CA ASP A 475 -6.34 11.60 9.91
C ASP A 475 -7.40 12.18 8.93
N GLY A 476 -8.67 11.77 9.06
CA GLY A 476 -9.78 12.11 8.19
C GLY A 476 -10.44 13.47 8.44
N PRO A 477 -11.41 13.88 7.61
CA PRO A 477 -12.27 15.02 7.88
C PRO A 477 -13.31 14.74 8.99
N GLU A 478 -13.29 15.50 10.08
CA GLU A 478 -14.17 15.27 11.25
C GLU A 478 -15.47 16.11 11.29
N VAL A 479 -16.45 15.67 12.07
CA VAL A 479 -17.63 16.44 12.51
C VAL A 479 -17.92 16.18 14.00
N THR A 480 -18.10 17.26 14.77
CA THR A 480 -18.21 17.20 16.25
C THR A 480 -19.59 17.58 16.77
N TYR A 481 -20.05 16.85 17.80
CA TYR A 481 -21.39 16.97 18.38
C TYR A 481 -21.33 17.06 19.90
N SER A 482 -22.10 17.95 20.54
CA SER A 482 -22.40 17.82 21.98
C SER A 482 -23.55 16.85 22.23
N PHE A 483 -23.43 16.03 23.27
CA PHE A 483 -24.53 15.30 23.88
C PHE A 483 -24.51 15.52 25.39
N THR A 484 -25.67 15.62 26.04
CA THR A 484 -25.79 15.74 27.50
C THR A 484 -26.71 14.65 28.03
N ALA A 485 -26.20 13.76 28.88
CA ALA A 485 -26.94 12.62 29.40
C ALA A 485 -28.17 13.05 30.24
N PRO A 486 -29.40 12.61 29.89
CA PRO A 486 -30.61 12.96 30.63
C PRO A 486 -30.73 12.29 32.01
N GLU A 487 -30.01 11.20 32.25
CA GLU A 487 -29.98 10.42 33.51
C GLU A 487 -28.69 9.59 33.56
N ARG A 488 -28.37 8.93 34.69
CA ARG A 488 -27.19 8.05 34.76
C ARG A 488 -27.47 6.73 34.03
N ALA A 489 -26.78 6.49 32.92
CA ALA A 489 -26.95 5.29 32.09
C ALA A 489 -25.70 4.98 31.26
N LEU A 490 -25.63 3.77 30.70
CA LEU A 490 -24.64 3.39 29.70
C LEU A 490 -25.14 3.90 28.35
N TYR A 491 -24.40 4.82 27.74
CA TYR A 491 -24.70 5.39 26.44
C TYR A 491 -23.83 4.73 25.39
N THR A 492 -24.48 4.18 24.36
CA THR A 492 -23.82 3.59 23.20
C THR A 492 -23.97 4.53 22.02
N PHE A 493 -22.85 5.00 21.50
CA PHE A 493 -22.72 5.81 20.30
C PHE A 493 -22.24 4.89 19.17
N ASP A 494 -22.80 5.00 17.97
CA ASP A 494 -22.45 4.14 16.83
C ASP A 494 -22.45 4.91 15.51
N THR A 495 -21.59 4.53 14.56
CA THR A 495 -21.60 5.07 13.19
C THR A 495 -22.35 4.16 12.20
N PHE A 496 -23.17 3.22 12.66
CA PHE A 496 -23.68 2.15 11.82
C PHE A 496 -24.54 2.63 10.65
N GLY A 497 -24.22 2.13 9.45
CA GLY A 497 -24.82 2.56 8.18
C GLY A 497 -24.11 3.75 7.50
N SER A 498 -22.92 4.14 7.97
CA SER A 498 -22.05 5.11 7.29
C SER A 498 -21.43 4.55 6.00
N SER A 499 -21.04 5.43 5.07
CA SER A 499 -20.60 5.02 3.72
C SER A 499 -19.08 4.94 3.51
N PHE A 500 -18.30 5.16 4.56
CA PHE A 500 -16.84 5.21 4.59
C PHE A 500 -16.33 4.66 5.91
N ASP A 501 -15.03 4.49 6.00
CA ASP A 501 -14.28 3.96 7.15
C ASP A 501 -14.20 5.01 8.28
N THR A 502 -14.83 4.76 9.44
CA THR A 502 -15.06 5.78 10.47
C THR A 502 -14.28 5.54 11.76
N VAL A 503 -13.67 6.59 12.32
CA VAL A 503 -13.27 6.59 13.75
C VAL A 503 -14.31 7.34 14.57
N LEU A 504 -14.63 6.83 15.76
CA LEU A 504 -15.58 7.42 16.70
C LEU A 504 -14.91 7.58 18.06
N TYR A 505 -14.82 8.82 18.57
CA TYR A 505 -14.23 9.07 19.88
C TYR A 505 -14.94 10.15 20.68
N LEU A 506 -14.86 10.03 22.01
CA LEU A 506 -15.61 10.86 22.95
C LEU A 506 -14.69 11.57 23.95
N HIS A 507 -14.94 12.86 24.17
CA HIS A 507 -14.24 13.67 25.18
C HIS A 507 -15.22 14.20 26.25
N ASP A 508 -14.77 14.26 27.50
CA ASP A 508 -15.57 14.81 28.61
C ASP A 508 -15.68 16.34 28.54
N GLY A 509 -16.92 16.85 28.48
CA GLY A 509 -17.28 18.27 28.51
C GLY A 509 -16.92 19.12 27.28
N THR A 510 -15.70 18.98 26.75
CA THR A 510 -15.12 19.82 25.68
C THR A 510 -14.16 19.03 24.81
N CYS A 511 -13.80 19.55 23.63
CA CYS A 511 -12.90 18.89 22.69
C CYS A 511 -11.45 18.75 23.22
N ASP A 512 -10.98 19.66 24.08
CA ASP A 512 -9.72 19.52 24.83
C ASP A 512 -9.85 18.62 26.08
N GLY A 513 -10.99 17.92 26.25
CA GLY A 513 -11.32 17.11 27.42
C GLY A 513 -10.59 15.77 27.45
N PRO A 514 -10.52 15.09 28.62
CA PRO A 514 -10.10 13.70 28.70
C PRO A 514 -10.91 12.82 27.75
N SER A 515 -10.26 11.92 27.02
CA SER A 515 -10.96 10.88 26.27
C SER A 515 -11.69 9.95 27.25
N LEU A 516 -12.93 9.61 26.89
CA LEU A 516 -13.80 8.67 27.59
C LEU A 516 -13.89 7.32 26.86
N GLY A 517 -13.43 7.25 25.61
CA GLY A 517 -13.52 6.09 24.73
C GLY A 517 -13.22 6.47 23.28
N CYS A 518 -12.69 5.51 22.53
CA CYS A 518 -12.35 5.63 21.11
C CYS A 518 -12.49 4.25 20.48
N ASP A 519 -13.08 4.19 19.30
CA ASP A 519 -13.21 2.99 18.50
C ASP A 519 -13.05 3.31 17.01
N ASP A 520 -12.65 2.32 16.22
CA ASP A 520 -12.29 2.44 14.80
C ASP A 520 -13.10 1.41 13.99
N ASP A 521 -12.65 0.16 14.03
CA ASP A 521 -13.36 -1.01 13.50
C ASP A 521 -14.12 -1.76 14.62
N THR A 522 -15.39 -2.10 14.38
CA THR A 522 -16.07 -3.17 15.15
C THR A 522 -15.85 -4.53 14.45
N SER A 523 -16.91 -5.17 13.96
CA SER A 523 -16.81 -6.31 13.04
C SER A 523 -16.78 -5.90 11.56
N ASP A 524 -17.02 -4.62 11.30
CA ASP A 524 -17.07 -3.94 10.01
C ASP A 524 -16.45 -2.54 10.20
N ALA A 525 -16.18 -1.83 9.09
CA ALA A 525 -15.60 -0.47 8.97
C ALA A 525 -16.47 0.67 9.55
N GLN A 526 -17.05 0.45 10.73
CA GLN A 526 -18.01 1.28 11.45
C GLN A 526 -17.87 1.05 12.95
N SER A 527 -17.60 2.11 13.70
CA SER A 527 -17.25 2.08 15.12
C SER A 527 -18.44 2.22 16.08
N GLN A 528 -18.25 1.75 17.31
CA GLN A 528 -19.15 1.86 18.46
C GLN A 528 -18.38 2.16 19.76
N VAL A 529 -18.67 3.30 20.39
CA VAL A 529 -18.17 3.62 21.73
C VAL A 529 -19.29 3.49 22.77
N ARG A 530 -19.03 2.75 23.85
CA ARG A 530 -19.89 2.65 25.04
C ARG A 530 -19.27 3.47 26.18
N VAL A 531 -20.08 4.26 26.89
CA VAL A 531 -19.61 5.06 28.02
C VAL A 531 -20.70 5.23 29.07
N LEU A 532 -20.34 5.05 30.34
CA LEU A 532 -21.22 5.32 31.49
C LEU A 532 -21.19 6.81 31.82
N LEU A 533 -22.30 7.51 31.59
CA LEU A 533 -22.43 8.95 31.86
C LEU A 533 -23.36 9.20 33.05
N ASP A 534 -23.11 10.27 33.80
CA ASP A 534 -23.96 10.75 34.91
C ASP A 534 -25.04 11.75 34.46
N GLU A 535 -26.12 11.90 35.27
CA GLU A 535 -27.21 12.85 34.99
C GLU A 535 -26.67 14.29 34.81
N GLY A 536 -26.85 14.85 33.61
CA GLY A 536 -26.38 16.19 33.26
C GLY A 536 -24.91 16.28 32.86
N GLN A 537 -24.19 15.16 32.73
CA GLN A 537 -22.85 15.15 32.14
C GLN A 537 -22.93 15.43 30.64
N THR A 538 -22.08 16.34 30.15
CA THR A 538 -21.95 16.67 28.72
C THR A 538 -20.70 16.02 28.15
N VAL A 539 -20.79 15.44 26.96
CA VAL A 539 -19.65 14.92 26.19
C VAL A 539 -19.60 15.55 24.81
N VAL A 540 -18.40 15.62 24.23
CA VAL A 540 -18.22 15.84 22.79
C VAL A 540 -18.03 14.47 22.12
N VAL A 541 -18.83 14.20 21.10
CA VAL A 541 -18.73 13.03 20.21
C VAL A 541 -18.11 13.49 18.91
N VAL A 542 -17.03 12.84 18.48
CA VAL A 542 -16.32 13.12 17.23
C VAL A 542 -16.57 11.97 16.26
N VAL A 543 -17.09 12.28 15.06
CA VAL A 543 -17.19 11.33 13.95
C VAL A 543 -16.16 11.73 12.91
N ASP A 544 -15.21 10.85 12.68
CA ASP A 544 -13.98 11.09 11.93
C ASP A 544 -13.79 9.99 10.87
N GLY A 545 -12.75 10.12 10.03
CA GLY A 545 -12.35 9.10 9.05
C GLY A 545 -11.03 8.43 9.42
N TYR A 546 -10.89 7.14 9.13
CA TYR A 546 -9.66 6.38 9.43
C TYR A 546 -8.41 7.06 8.86
N ASP A 547 -8.44 7.41 7.58
CA ASP A 547 -7.38 8.17 6.89
C ASP A 547 -7.88 9.46 6.23
N SER A 548 -6.94 10.29 5.75
CA SER A 548 -7.22 11.58 5.09
C SER A 548 -8.01 11.51 3.78
N SER A 549 -8.32 10.31 3.27
CA SER A 549 -9.21 10.09 2.13
C SER A 549 -10.60 9.57 2.55
N SER A 550 -10.69 8.98 3.74
CA SER A 550 -11.88 8.35 4.30
C SER A 550 -12.88 9.41 4.75
N SER A 551 -13.87 9.70 3.90
CA SER A 551 -14.93 10.67 4.20
C SER A 551 -16.19 10.43 3.39
N GLY A 552 -17.33 10.89 3.90
CA GLY A 552 -18.61 10.77 3.20
C GLY A 552 -19.83 10.99 4.09
N PRO A 553 -21.04 10.68 3.60
CA PRO A 553 -22.23 10.65 4.43
C PRO A 553 -22.14 9.56 5.52
N PHE A 554 -22.38 9.97 6.77
CA PHE A 554 -22.41 9.09 7.94
C PHE A 554 -23.77 9.10 8.63
N SER A 555 -24.02 8.10 9.48
CA SER A 555 -25.14 8.12 10.42
C SER A 555 -24.68 7.83 11.84
N LEU A 556 -24.75 8.84 12.71
CA LEU A 556 -24.44 8.73 14.13
C LEU A 556 -25.71 8.33 14.90
N GLY A 557 -25.70 7.15 15.50
CA GLY A 557 -26.66 6.69 16.48
C GLY A 557 -26.24 7.06 17.91
N VAL A 558 -27.23 7.28 18.77
CA VAL A 558 -27.07 7.33 20.23
C VAL A 558 -28.18 6.50 20.84
N SER A 559 -27.85 5.57 21.72
CA SER A 559 -28.80 4.75 22.47
C SER A 559 -28.41 4.69 23.95
N GLN A 560 -29.34 4.28 24.83
CA GLN A 560 -29.09 4.19 26.26
C GLN A 560 -29.60 2.87 26.84
N THR A 561 -28.78 2.28 27.71
CA THR A 561 -29.10 1.10 28.51
C THR A 561 -29.08 1.48 29.99
N GLN A 562 -30.17 1.18 30.69
CA GLN A 562 -30.28 1.46 32.13
C GLN A 562 -29.33 0.53 32.89
N VAL A 563 -28.37 1.12 33.61
CA VAL A 563 -27.38 0.36 34.37
C VAL A 563 -27.96 0.00 35.74
N PRO A 564 -27.78 -1.24 36.22
CA PRO A 564 -28.16 -1.59 37.59
C PRO A 564 -27.40 -0.77 38.64
N SER A 565 -27.86 -0.84 39.90
CA SER A 565 -27.01 -0.42 41.01
C SER A 565 -25.74 -1.27 41.04
N CYS A 566 -24.60 -0.67 41.41
CA CYS A 566 -23.31 -1.35 41.44
C CYS A 566 -22.67 -1.17 42.84
N PRO A 567 -22.49 -2.23 43.65
CA PRO A 567 -22.89 -3.62 43.38
C PRO A 567 -24.40 -3.80 43.20
N LEU A 568 -24.78 -4.82 42.41
CA LEU A 568 -26.16 -5.25 42.20
C LEU A 568 -26.72 -5.97 43.45
N ILE A 569 -25.89 -6.76 44.12
CA ILE A 569 -26.24 -7.50 45.36
C ILE A 569 -25.15 -7.28 46.43
N ASP A 570 -25.54 -6.99 47.66
CA ASP A 570 -24.64 -7.02 48.82
C ASP A 570 -24.72 -8.39 49.51
N LEU A 571 -23.59 -9.12 49.55
CA LEU A 571 -23.43 -10.41 50.23
C LEU A 571 -23.11 -10.24 51.73
N GLY A 572 -22.78 -9.02 52.17
CA GLY A 572 -22.33 -8.73 53.53
C GLY A 572 -21.04 -9.46 53.88
N SER A 573 -21.01 -10.09 55.05
CA SER A 573 -19.79 -10.64 55.67
C SER A 573 -19.95 -12.08 56.20
N THR A 574 -20.83 -12.88 55.58
CA THR A 574 -21.04 -14.28 55.99
C THR A 574 -20.06 -15.19 55.25
N VAL A 575 -19.35 -16.07 55.95
CA VAL A 575 -18.55 -17.15 55.33
C VAL A 575 -18.66 -18.45 56.12
N PRO A 576 -18.63 -19.63 55.47
CA PRO A 576 -18.76 -19.81 54.03
C PRO A 576 -20.19 -19.46 53.55
N GLN A 577 -20.31 -19.05 52.29
CA GLN A 577 -21.59 -18.83 51.61
C GLN A 577 -21.48 -19.20 50.13
N ALA A 578 -22.62 -19.48 49.50
CA ALA A 578 -22.71 -19.65 48.06
C ALA A 578 -24.02 -19.01 47.56
N VAL A 579 -23.94 -18.35 46.41
CA VAL A 579 -25.08 -17.74 45.72
C VAL A 579 -25.17 -18.23 44.28
N THR A 580 -26.33 -18.06 43.66
CA THR A 580 -26.56 -18.34 42.25
C THR A 580 -27.08 -17.08 41.58
N GLY A 581 -26.59 -16.79 40.37
CA GLY A 581 -27.02 -15.65 39.56
C GLY A 581 -27.01 -16.01 38.08
N THR A 582 -27.23 -15.02 37.22
CA THR A 582 -27.15 -15.19 35.77
C THR A 582 -26.59 -13.94 35.11
N THR A 583 -25.77 -14.15 34.08
CA THR A 583 -25.23 -13.11 33.20
C THR A 583 -26.11 -12.90 31.94
N GLU A 584 -27.10 -13.78 31.70
CA GLU A 584 -27.99 -13.69 30.53
C GLU A 584 -28.81 -12.39 30.55
N GLY A 585 -28.47 -11.44 29.67
CA GLY A 585 -29.13 -10.13 29.58
C GLY A 585 -28.74 -9.13 30.69
N ALA A 586 -27.62 -9.39 31.40
CA ALA A 586 -26.96 -8.39 32.22
C ALA A 586 -26.30 -7.30 31.35
N VAL A 587 -25.74 -6.27 32.00
CA VAL A 587 -25.15 -5.11 31.32
C VAL A 587 -23.63 -5.16 31.48
N ASP A 588 -22.93 -5.33 30.37
CA ASP A 588 -21.51 -5.01 30.20
C ASP A 588 -21.23 -3.57 30.70
N MET A 589 -20.49 -3.43 31.80
CA MET A 589 -20.29 -2.12 32.46
C MET A 589 -18.95 -1.93 33.20
N LEU A 590 -18.06 -2.93 33.20
CA LEU A 590 -16.72 -2.90 33.78
C LEU A 590 -15.81 -3.88 33.02
N ASP A 591 -14.65 -3.43 32.57
CA ASP A 591 -13.69 -4.30 31.87
C ASP A 591 -12.87 -5.15 32.87
N PRO A 592 -12.78 -6.48 32.72
CA PRO A 592 -11.80 -7.30 33.45
C PRO A 592 -10.38 -7.12 32.87
N SER A 593 -9.34 -7.44 33.66
CA SER A 593 -7.96 -7.50 33.15
C SER A 593 -7.53 -8.88 32.64
N CYS A 594 -8.48 -9.80 32.41
CA CYS A 594 -8.28 -11.16 31.95
C CYS A 594 -9.57 -11.69 31.27
N GLY A 595 -9.48 -12.78 30.53
CA GLY A 595 -10.47 -13.13 29.50
C GLY A 595 -10.38 -12.23 28.26
N GLU A 596 -11.21 -12.49 27.25
CA GLU A 596 -11.46 -11.52 26.16
C GLU A 596 -12.48 -10.45 26.60
N GLY A 597 -13.39 -10.80 27.52
CA GLY A 597 -14.32 -9.89 28.19
C GLY A 597 -15.47 -9.39 27.31
N GLY A 598 -16.10 -8.29 27.74
CA GLY A 598 -17.26 -7.68 27.07
C GLY A 598 -18.57 -8.47 27.24
N GLY A 599 -18.60 -9.41 28.19
CA GLY A 599 -19.81 -10.12 28.59
C GLY A 599 -20.75 -9.25 29.43
N GLY A 600 -21.91 -9.81 29.77
CA GLY A 600 -22.85 -9.13 30.68
C GLY A 600 -22.54 -9.48 32.13
N GLU A 601 -21.93 -8.58 32.90
CA GLU A 601 -21.46 -8.91 34.25
C GLU A 601 -22.53 -8.82 35.37
N ALA A 602 -22.30 -9.59 36.45
CA ALA A 602 -23.10 -9.57 37.67
C ALA A 602 -22.24 -9.18 38.89
N THR A 603 -22.53 -8.01 39.46
CA THR A 603 -21.70 -7.39 40.52
C THR A 603 -22.20 -7.64 41.95
N TYR A 604 -21.27 -8.03 42.82
CA TYR A 604 -21.52 -8.37 44.22
C TYR A 604 -20.62 -7.56 45.15
N GLY A 605 -21.19 -7.02 46.22
CA GLY A 605 -20.43 -6.46 47.34
C GLY A 605 -20.12 -7.54 48.37
N PHE A 606 -18.86 -7.63 48.82
CA PHE A 606 -18.46 -8.48 49.94
C PHE A 606 -17.65 -7.67 50.96
N THR A 607 -17.78 -7.97 52.24
CA THR A 607 -16.98 -7.35 53.31
C THR A 607 -16.36 -8.41 54.21
N ALA A 608 -15.03 -8.44 54.29
CA ALA A 608 -14.29 -9.42 55.07
C ALA A 608 -14.62 -9.33 56.57
N PRO A 609 -15.17 -10.40 57.20
CA PRO A 609 -15.52 -10.36 58.63
C PRO A 609 -14.30 -10.33 59.57
N ALA A 610 -13.13 -10.75 59.09
CA ALA A 610 -11.83 -10.72 59.78
C ALA A 610 -10.72 -10.61 58.71
N ALA A 611 -9.46 -10.48 59.14
CA ALA A 611 -8.33 -10.53 58.23
C ALA A 611 -7.97 -11.98 57.83
N GLY A 612 -7.32 -12.14 56.68
CA GLY A 612 -6.77 -13.42 56.19
C GLY A 612 -7.21 -13.75 54.75
N THR A 613 -6.85 -14.94 54.29
CA THR A 613 -7.12 -15.41 52.93
C THR A 613 -8.60 -15.77 52.71
N TYR A 614 -9.19 -15.22 51.65
CA TYR A 614 -10.52 -15.57 51.17
C TYR A 614 -10.43 -16.24 49.80
N LEU A 615 -11.32 -17.21 49.60
CA LEU A 615 -11.49 -17.98 48.38
C LEU A 615 -12.83 -17.59 47.76
N PHE A 616 -12.80 -17.31 46.47
CA PHE A 616 -13.97 -17.04 45.64
C PHE A 616 -13.87 -17.93 44.40
N ASP A 617 -14.87 -18.75 44.10
CA ASP A 617 -14.87 -19.56 42.87
C ASP A 617 -16.26 -19.57 42.20
N THR A 618 -16.28 -19.89 40.91
CA THR A 618 -17.50 -20.03 40.11
C THR A 618 -17.80 -21.49 39.72
N PHE A 619 -17.24 -22.48 40.43
CA PHE A 619 -17.36 -23.88 40.04
C PHE A 619 -18.81 -24.39 40.03
N GLY A 620 -19.19 -25.06 38.93
CA GLY A 620 -20.56 -25.52 38.69
C GLY A 620 -21.45 -24.53 37.92
N SER A 621 -20.89 -23.41 37.45
CA SER A 621 -21.52 -22.52 36.47
C SER A 621 -21.75 -23.20 35.11
N SER A 622 -22.70 -22.69 34.30
CA SER A 622 -23.12 -23.34 33.05
C SER A 622 -22.42 -22.88 31.78
N PHE A 623 -21.53 -21.88 31.89
CA PHE A 623 -20.85 -21.20 30.80
C PHE A 623 -19.39 -20.91 31.22
N ASP A 624 -18.62 -20.32 30.32
CA ASP A 624 -17.22 -19.96 30.55
C ASP A 624 -17.11 -18.60 31.27
N THR A 625 -16.59 -18.57 32.50
CA THR A 625 -16.70 -17.42 33.41
C THR A 625 -15.38 -16.70 33.65
N VAL A 626 -15.42 -15.37 33.75
CA VAL A 626 -14.37 -14.56 34.37
C VAL A 626 -14.82 -14.12 35.77
N LEU A 627 -13.93 -14.21 36.76
CA LEU A 627 -14.13 -13.72 38.12
C LEU A 627 -13.03 -12.71 38.45
N TYR A 628 -13.42 -11.49 38.80
CA TYR A 628 -12.49 -10.44 39.20
C TYR A 628 -12.97 -9.65 40.41
N ALA A 629 -12.02 -9.06 41.14
CA ALA A 629 -12.26 -8.31 42.36
C ALA A 629 -11.77 -6.86 42.23
N ARG A 630 -12.50 -5.88 42.79
CA ARG A 630 -12.10 -4.46 42.86
C ARG A 630 -12.17 -3.93 44.29
N ASP A 631 -11.25 -3.04 44.68
CA ASP A 631 -11.21 -2.50 46.04
C ASP A 631 -12.39 -1.53 46.29
N GLY A 632 -13.16 -1.79 47.35
CA GLY A 632 -14.34 -1.01 47.73
C GLY A 632 -15.57 -1.18 46.83
N GLY A 633 -15.45 -0.96 45.52
CA GLY A 633 -16.58 -0.89 44.60
C GLY A 633 -16.19 -0.66 43.13
N CYS A 634 -17.18 -0.29 42.31
CA CYS A 634 -17.07 -0.34 40.84
C CYS A 634 -16.13 0.72 40.23
N ALA A 635 -15.86 1.83 40.92
CA ALA A 635 -14.81 2.78 40.56
C ALA A 635 -13.44 2.45 41.20
N GLY A 636 -13.32 1.27 41.80
CA GLY A 636 -12.10 0.80 42.48
C GLY A 636 -11.07 0.21 41.52
N PRO A 637 -9.78 0.25 41.90
CA PRO A 637 -8.74 -0.51 41.21
C PRO A 637 -9.04 -2.01 41.34
N GLN A 638 -8.72 -2.77 40.30
CA GLN A 638 -8.83 -4.22 40.35
C GLN A 638 -7.72 -4.81 41.25
N LEU A 639 -8.10 -5.78 42.08
CA LEU A 639 -7.22 -6.49 43.02
C LEU A 639 -6.74 -7.83 42.46
N GLY A 640 -7.54 -8.46 41.60
CA GLY A 640 -7.23 -9.74 40.94
C GLY A 640 -8.29 -10.08 39.90
N CYS A 641 -7.94 -10.94 38.94
CA CYS A 641 -8.81 -11.46 37.87
C CYS A 641 -8.35 -12.88 37.53
N ASN A 642 -9.30 -13.78 37.28
CA ASN A 642 -9.05 -15.11 36.75
C ASN A 642 -10.20 -15.52 35.80
N ASP A 643 -9.87 -16.39 34.85
CA ASP A 643 -10.70 -16.84 33.71
C ASP A 643 -10.87 -18.37 33.82
N ASP A 644 -9.91 -19.15 33.33
CA ASP A 644 -9.80 -20.59 33.66
C ASP A 644 -9.18 -20.84 35.06
N ALA A 645 -9.73 -21.81 35.81
CA ALA A 645 -9.08 -22.40 36.99
C ALA A 645 -9.25 -23.92 37.06
N GLY A 646 -8.31 -24.62 37.71
CA GLY A 646 -8.38 -26.06 37.95
C GLY A 646 -8.41 -26.94 36.70
N GLY A 647 -8.06 -26.40 35.52
CA GLY A 647 -8.16 -27.09 34.24
C GLY A 647 -9.56 -27.14 33.64
N GLY A 648 -10.44 -26.19 33.99
CA GLY A 648 -11.75 -26.02 33.37
C GLY A 648 -12.19 -24.56 33.29
N GLN A 649 -13.22 -24.36 32.46
CA GLN A 649 -13.93 -23.12 32.10
C GLN A 649 -14.69 -22.45 33.27
N GLN A 650 -14.10 -22.41 34.46
CA GLN A 650 -14.64 -21.76 35.65
C GLN A 650 -13.51 -21.17 36.48
N SER A 651 -13.66 -19.90 36.83
CA SER A 651 -12.66 -19.09 37.50
C SER A 651 -12.61 -19.24 39.03
N GLN A 652 -11.45 -18.95 39.60
CA GLN A 652 -11.17 -18.92 41.03
C GLN A 652 -10.20 -17.77 41.39
N LEU A 653 -10.46 -17.08 42.50
CA LEU A 653 -9.58 -16.10 43.13
C LEU A 653 -9.23 -16.51 44.56
N VAL A 654 -7.95 -16.46 44.87
CA VAL A 654 -7.41 -16.50 46.24
C VAL A 654 -6.85 -15.12 46.56
N MET A 655 -7.27 -14.48 47.65
CA MET A 655 -6.74 -13.17 48.04
C MET A 655 -6.76 -12.92 49.54
N GLU A 656 -5.72 -12.25 50.04
CA GLU A 656 -5.70 -11.68 51.39
C GLU A 656 -6.61 -10.45 51.48
N LEU A 657 -7.47 -10.39 52.50
CA LEU A 657 -8.30 -9.21 52.80
C LEU A 657 -8.07 -8.75 54.23
N GLU A 658 -8.11 -7.44 54.44
CA GLU A 658 -8.04 -6.82 55.76
C GLU A 658 -9.37 -6.87 56.51
N ALA A 659 -9.32 -6.82 57.85
CA ALA A 659 -10.53 -6.91 58.67
C ALA A 659 -11.49 -5.74 58.41
N HIS A 660 -12.69 -6.06 57.92
CA HIS A 660 -13.72 -5.11 57.45
C HIS A 660 -13.36 -4.34 56.16
N GLN A 661 -12.41 -4.83 55.35
CA GLN A 661 -12.27 -4.40 53.97
C GLN A 661 -13.51 -4.81 53.17
N THR A 662 -14.05 -3.89 52.37
CA THR A 662 -15.12 -4.15 51.41
C THR A 662 -14.50 -4.24 50.02
N ILE A 663 -14.95 -5.20 49.21
CA ILE A 663 -14.59 -5.37 47.81
C ILE A 663 -15.84 -5.50 46.94
N LEU A 664 -15.68 -5.18 45.66
CA LEU A 664 -16.53 -5.70 44.61
C LEU A 664 -16.00 -7.07 44.16
N LEU A 665 -16.90 -7.99 43.87
CA LEU A 665 -16.68 -9.17 43.04
C LEU A 665 -17.55 -9.03 41.79
N ALA A 666 -17.03 -9.37 40.63
CA ALA A 666 -17.74 -9.38 39.36
C ALA A 666 -17.65 -10.77 38.74
N VAL A 667 -18.79 -11.33 38.35
CA VAL A 667 -18.86 -12.56 37.54
C VAL A 667 -19.29 -12.16 36.14
N ASP A 668 -18.45 -12.43 35.16
CA ASP A 668 -18.62 -12.09 33.74
C ASP A 668 -18.43 -13.34 32.87
N GLY A 669 -18.62 -13.23 31.55
CA GLY A 669 -18.25 -14.25 30.56
C GLY A 669 -16.84 -14.04 30.01
N SER A 670 -16.18 -15.12 29.60
CA SER A 670 -14.85 -15.05 28.96
C SER A 670 -14.82 -14.26 27.65
N SER A 671 -15.98 -14.12 26.99
CA SER A 671 -16.18 -13.29 25.79
C SER A 671 -17.60 -12.74 25.72
N ALA A 672 -17.82 -11.72 24.87
CA ALA A 672 -19.10 -11.04 24.65
C ALA A 672 -20.28 -11.91 24.11
N VAL A 673 -20.10 -13.23 23.98
CA VAL A 673 -21.16 -14.20 23.65
C VAL A 673 -21.40 -15.25 24.74
N GLU A 674 -20.47 -15.42 25.69
CA GLU A 674 -20.60 -16.38 26.79
C GLU A 674 -21.42 -15.77 27.93
N SER A 675 -22.53 -16.44 28.27
CA SER A 675 -23.42 -16.04 29.37
C SER A 675 -24.33 -17.18 29.80
N GLY A 676 -24.83 -17.12 31.03
CA GLY A 676 -25.75 -18.12 31.57
C GLY A 676 -25.86 -18.07 33.09
N GLU A 677 -26.35 -19.17 33.68
CA GLU A 677 -26.49 -19.30 35.13
C GLU A 677 -25.14 -19.66 35.76
N PHE A 678 -24.73 -18.92 36.79
CA PHE A 678 -23.50 -19.18 37.55
C PHE A 678 -23.79 -19.53 39.01
N MET A 679 -22.83 -20.22 39.62
CA MET A 679 -22.66 -20.25 41.07
C MET A 679 -21.49 -19.33 41.44
N LEU A 680 -21.56 -18.66 42.58
CA LEU A 680 -20.42 -17.95 43.18
C LEU A 680 -20.30 -18.39 44.63
N THR A 681 -19.15 -18.97 44.99
CA THR A 681 -18.79 -19.33 46.36
C THR A 681 -18.04 -18.18 47.03
N VAL A 682 -18.10 -18.12 48.36
CA VAL A 682 -17.20 -17.32 49.18
C VAL A 682 -16.84 -18.11 50.43
N GLU A 683 -15.59 -18.54 50.54
CA GLU A 683 -15.05 -19.21 51.72
C GLU A 683 -13.86 -18.43 52.32
N ARG A 684 -13.50 -18.73 53.56
CA ARG A 684 -12.22 -18.28 54.14
C ARG A 684 -11.31 -19.49 54.22
N VAL A 685 -10.10 -19.40 53.66
CA VAL A 685 -9.13 -20.50 53.72
C VAL A 685 -8.71 -20.73 55.17
N SER A 686 -8.34 -21.96 55.50
CA SER A 686 -7.75 -22.27 56.82
C SER A 686 -6.32 -21.75 56.85
N ASP A 687 -5.97 -20.97 57.89
CA ASP A 687 -4.60 -20.52 58.14
C ASP A 687 -3.66 -21.71 58.48
N GLU A 688 -4.21 -22.89 58.77
CA GLU A 688 -3.50 -24.14 59.03
C GLU A 688 -2.75 -24.63 57.78
N GLY A 689 -1.43 -24.78 57.91
CA GLY A 689 -0.53 -25.12 56.80
C GLY A 689 0.13 -23.92 56.14
N THR A 690 0.13 -22.74 56.77
CA THR A 690 0.89 -21.56 56.31
C THR A 690 2.13 -21.32 57.18
N CYS A 691 3.04 -20.44 56.78
CA CYS A 691 4.15 -20.00 57.63
C CYS A 691 3.75 -19.39 58.98
N ALA A 692 2.50 -18.90 59.13
CA ALA A 692 1.99 -18.41 60.40
C ALA A 692 1.50 -19.54 61.34
N THR A 693 0.98 -20.63 60.77
CA THR A 693 0.34 -21.75 61.48
C THR A 693 0.61 -23.08 60.79
N ALA A 694 1.89 -23.45 60.73
CA ALA A 694 2.37 -24.68 60.11
C ALA A 694 1.85 -25.95 60.83
N ILE A 695 1.70 -27.03 60.08
CA ILE A 695 1.14 -28.31 60.58
C ILE A 695 2.24 -29.10 61.31
N ASP A 696 2.04 -29.41 62.60
CA ASP A 696 2.98 -30.20 63.40
C ASP A 696 2.88 -31.70 63.09
N LEU A 697 3.92 -32.26 62.45
CA LEU A 697 4.08 -33.70 62.20
C LEU A 697 4.67 -34.44 63.42
N GLY A 698 5.14 -33.73 64.44
CA GLY A 698 5.80 -34.31 65.61
C GLY A 698 7.18 -34.88 65.29
N SER A 699 7.49 -36.06 65.83
CA SER A 699 8.83 -36.66 65.81
C SER A 699 8.87 -38.17 65.53
N THR A 700 7.93 -38.67 64.72
CA THR A 700 7.90 -40.07 64.29
C THR A 700 8.48 -40.23 62.88
N VAL A 701 9.36 -41.20 62.67
CA VAL A 701 9.84 -41.57 61.32
C VAL A 701 9.89 -43.11 61.16
N PRO A 702 9.74 -43.66 59.94
CA PRO A 702 9.29 -42.96 58.73
C PRO A 702 7.84 -42.50 58.86
N GLN A 703 7.50 -41.39 58.17
CA GLN A 703 6.15 -40.84 58.13
C GLN A 703 5.82 -40.26 56.75
N THR A 704 4.52 -40.18 56.45
CA THR A 704 3.97 -39.64 55.21
C THR A 704 2.78 -38.75 55.53
N ALA A 705 2.66 -37.61 54.84
CA ALA A 705 1.51 -36.72 54.87
C ALA A 705 0.98 -36.49 53.45
N GLU A 706 -0.34 -36.56 53.28
CA GLU A 706 -1.03 -36.28 52.01
C GLU A 706 -1.71 -34.91 52.09
N GLY A 707 -1.65 -34.12 51.03
CA GLY A 707 -2.22 -32.77 51.00
C GLY A 707 -2.50 -32.22 49.61
N ARG A 708 -2.78 -30.91 49.53
CA ARG A 708 -2.86 -30.17 48.27
C ARG A 708 -2.42 -28.72 48.45
N THR A 709 -1.76 -28.17 47.44
CA THR A 709 -1.44 -26.75 47.29
C THR A 709 -2.59 -25.99 46.62
N THR A 710 -3.43 -26.65 45.83
CA THR A 710 -4.61 -26.05 45.18
C THR A 710 -5.44 -25.18 46.11
N ALA A 711 -5.68 -23.94 45.67
CA ALA A 711 -6.43 -22.90 46.40
C ALA A 711 -5.85 -22.48 47.76
N ARG A 712 -4.54 -22.63 47.96
CA ARG A 712 -3.79 -22.03 49.09
C ARG A 712 -3.23 -20.65 48.73
N PRO A 713 -2.84 -19.83 49.72
CA PRO A 713 -1.89 -18.74 49.48
C PRO A 713 -0.47 -19.30 49.29
N ASN A 714 0.37 -18.60 48.52
CA ASN A 714 1.82 -18.65 48.73
C ASN A 714 2.14 -17.86 50.01
N THR A 715 2.94 -18.44 50.91
CA THR A 715 3.40 -17.80 52.15
C THR A 715 4.92 -17.82 52.33
N HIS A 716 5.68 -18.39 51.38
CA HIS A 716 7.14 -18.43 51.40
C HIS A 716 7.78 -18.69 50.03
N ASP A 717 8.33 -17.64 49.40
CA ASP A 717 9.22 -17.74 48.25
C ASP A 717 10.38 -18.72 48.54
N THR A 718 10.50 -19.80 47.77
CA THR A 718 11.54 -20.83 47.98
C THR A 718 12.92 -20.34 47.55
N SER A 719 13.97 -21.15 47.75
CA SER A 719 15.37 -20.76 47.47
C SER A 719 16.04 -21.63 46.39
N CYS A 720 15.23 -22.26 45.54
CA CYS A 720 15.68 -23.07 44.41
C CYS A 720 14.89 -22.79 43.12
N ASP A 721 13.84 -21.98 43.19
CA ASP A 721 13.20 -21.31 42.06
C ASP A 721 13.25 -19.78 42.30
N ASP A 722 13.66 -19.02 41.28
CA ASP A 722 13.74 -17.56 41.33
C ASP A 722 12.36 -16.89 41.09
N ASP A 723 11.37 -17.63 40.55
CA ASP A 723 10.00 -17.20 40.24
C ASP A 723 8.94 -18.03 41.03
N SER A 724 9.28 -18.49 42.25
CA SER A 724 8.40 -19.23 43.18
C SER A 724 7.17 -18.39 43.60
N ALA A 725 6.10 -18.48 42.79
CA ALA A 725 4.83 -17.80 42.97
C ALA A 725 3.65 -18.78 43.20
N ALA A 726 3.91 -20.08 43.07
CA ALA A 726 2.98 -21.17 43.35
C ALA A 726 2.47 -21.17 44.81
N PRO A 727 1.29 -21.75 45.11
CA PRO A 727 0.80 -21.89 46.47
C PRO A 727 1.53 -22.94 47.31
N ASP A 728 1.78 -22.65 48.60
CA ASP A 728 2.52 -23.57 49.49
C ASP A 728 1.63 -24.37 50.46
N VAL A 729 2.23 -25.39 51.09
CA VAL A 729 1.83 -25.86 52.41
C VAL A 729 3.05 -26.10 53.32
N VAL A 730 3.01 -25.48 54.50
CA VAL A 730 4.05 -25.56 55.53
C VAL A 730 3.73 -26.56 56.64
N TYR A 731 4.68 -27.45 56.88
CA TYR A 731 4.74 -28.37 58.01
C TYR A 731 5.87 -28.00 58.97
N THR A 732 5.82 -28.54 60.19
CA THR A 732 6.96 -28.61 61.11
C THR A 732 7.24 -30.04 61.51
N PHE A 733 8.53 -30.38 61.60
CA PHE A 733 9.03 -31.71 61.97
C PHE A 733 10.12 -31.56 63.02
N THR A 734 10.16 -32.44 64.01
CA THR A 734 11.20 -32.49 65.05
C THR A 734 11.94 -33.82 64.98
N ALA A 735 13.24 -33.79 64.66
CA ALA A 735 14.05 -34.99 64.51
C ALA A 735 14.13 -35.78 65.84
N PRO A 736 13.76 -37.09 65.88
CA PRO A 736 13.80 -37.88 67.11
C PRO A 736 15.22 -38.21 67.60
N GLU A 737 16.16 -38.45 66.68
CA GLU A 737 17.56 -38.82 66.97
C GLU A 737 18.53 -38.01 66.08
N ASP A 738 19.82 -37.96 66.44
CA ASP A 738 20.85 -37.32 65.60
C ASP A 738 21.03 -38.15 64.31
N GLY A 739 20.89 -37.54 63.13
CA GLY A 739 21.04 -38.26 61.87
C GLY A 739 20.69 -37.45 60.62
N TYR A 740 20.80 -38.12 59.47
CA TYR A 740 20.36 -37.62 58.17
C TYR A 740 18.92 -38.03 57.90
N TYR A 741 18.11 -37.11 57.37
CA TYR A 741 16.69 -37.34 57.08
C TYR A 741 16.41 -36.97 55.62
N VAL A 742 15.89 -37.92 54.85
CA VAL A 742 15.37 -37.66 53.51
C VAL A 742 13.95 -37.12 53.64
N VAL A 743 13.70 -36.00 52.99
CA VAL A 743 12.40 -35.35 52.85
C VAL A 743 12.09 -35.29 51.37
N ASP A 744 11.06 -36.00 50.92
CA ASP A 744 10.72 -36.15 49.49
C ASP A 744 9.23 -35.97 49.22
N THR A 745 8.87 -35.65 47.97
CA THR A 745 7.49 -35.48 47.52
C THR A 745 7.02 -36.62 46.60
N VAL A 746 7.65 -37.79 46.68
CA VAL A 746 7.41 -38.90 45.73
C VAL A 746 5.98 -39.44 45.85
N GLY A 747 5.24 -39.37 44.74
CA GLY A 747 3.81 -39.69 44.67
C GLY A 747 2.89 -38.48 44.49
N SER A 748 3.44 -37.28 44.36
CA SER A 748 2.71 -36.05 44.01
C SER A 748 2.25 -36.03 42.54
N THR A 749 1.32 -35.12 42.19
CA THR A 749 0.65 -35.09 40.88
C THR A 749 1.02 -33.91 39.97
N PHE A 750 1.94 -33.06 40.42
CA PHE A 750 2.39 -31.83 39.76
C PHE A 750 3.90 -31.69 39.94
N ASP A 751 4.53 -30.69 39.30
CA ASP A 751 5.93 -30.36 39.51
C ASP A 751 6.15 -29.64 40.84
N THR A 752 6.89 -30.27 41.75
CA THR A 752 6.99 -29.83 43.16
C THR A 752 8.34 -29.22 43.49
N ILE A 753 8.34 -28.37 44.50
CA ILE A 753 9.54 -27.93 45.23
C ILE A 753 9.41 -28.38 46.70
N VAL A 754 10.54 -28.79 47.29
CA VAL A 754 10.62 -29.01 48.75
C VAL A 754 11.76 -28.20 49.35
N GLN A 755 11.45 -27.42 50.39
CA GLN A 755 12.44 -26.63 51.14
C GLN A 755 12.37 -26.95 52.63
N VAL A 756 13.53 -27.06 53.27
CA VAL A 756 13.65 -27.28 54.72
C VAL A 756 14.41 -26.12 55.36
N ARG A 757 13.86 -25.52 56.43
CA ARG A 757 14.40 -24.32 57.08
C ARG A 757 14.45 -24.48 58.61
N GLU A 758 15.42 -23.85 59.29
CA GLU A 758 15.60 -24.05 60.74
C GLU A 758 14.45 -23.44 61.57
N GLY A 759 13.73 -24.29 62.32
CA GLY A 759 12.68 -23.90 63.26
C GLY A 759 11.37 -23.37 62.67
N SER A 760 11.42 -22.51 61.66
CA SER A 760 10.26 -21.88 61.00
C SER A 760 10.65 -21.36 59.60
N CYS A 761 9.67 -20.89 58.82
CA CYS A 761 9.94 -20.22 57.54
C CYS A 761 10.92 -19.03 57.64
N ALA A 762 11.06 -18.39 58.81
CA ALA A 762 11.96 -17.27 59.04
C ALA A 762 13.38 -17.66 59.48
N GLY A 763 13.73 -18.96 59.50
CA GLY A 763 15.07 -19.45 59.83
C GLY A 763 16.08 -19.31 58.68
N ASP A 764 17.25 -19.95 58.83
CA ASP A 764 18.15 -20.20 57.71
C ASP A 764 17.66 -21.41 56.90
N ALA A 765 17.84 -21.39 55.57
CA ALA A 765 17.56 -22.54 54.72
C ALA A 765 18.60 -23.65 54.94
N LEU A 766 18.15 -24.89 55.06
CA LEU A 766 18.99 -26.07 55.29
C LEU A 766 19.15 -26.91 54.02
N ALA A 767 18.08 -27.01 53.21
CA ALA A 767 18.11 -27.57 51.86
C ALA A 767 16.89 -27.06 51.05
N CYS A 768 17.00 -27.12 49.73
CA CYS A 768 15.93 -26.81 48.76
C CYS A 768 16.18 -27.68 47.51
N ASN A 769 15.13 -28.24 46.92
CA ASN A 769 15.22 -28.99 45.67
C ASN A 769 13.92 -28.88 44.86
N ASP A 770 14.04 -28.81 43.55
CA ASP A 770 13.00 -28.94 42.52
C ASP A 770 12.90 -30.40 42.05
N ASP A 771 13.79 -30.84 41.15
CA ASP A 771 13.78 -32.14 40.47
C ASP A 771 14.62 -33.22 41.20
N ALA A 772 14.12 -34.45 41.37
CA ALA A 772 14.90 -35.57 41.94
C ALA A 772 14.90 -36.84 41.06
N GLY A 773 15.19 -36.65 39.77
CA GLY A 773 15.13 -37.71 38.74
C GLY A 773 13.75 -37.79 38.05
N GLY A 774 13.03 -36.67 38.05
CA GLY A 774 11.65 -36.46 37.65
C GLY A 774 11.04 -35.39 38.55
N SER A 775 9.88 -34.85 38.16
CA SER A 775 9.21 -33.65 38.71
C SER A 775 8.65 -33.78 40.14
N GLN A 776 9.34 -34.55 40.98
CA GLN A 776 9.11 -34.68 42.41
C GLN A 776 10.43 -34.50 43.14
N SER A 777 10.46 -33.59 44.10
CA SER A 777 11.65 -33.19 44.83
C SER A 777 12.09 -34.20 45.89
N ALA A 778 13.38 -34.16 46.22
CA ALA A 778 13.93 -34.78 47.42
C ALA A 778 15.13 -33.99 47.95
N VAL A 779 15.21 -33.83 49.27
CA VAL A 779 16.39 -33.30 49.97
C VAL A 779 16.83 -34.24 51.08
N ASN A 780 18.13 -34.23 51.42
CA ASN A 780 18.65 -34.91 52.60
C ASN A 780 19.26 -33.87 53.57
N VAL A 781 18.76 -33.83 54.82
CA VAL A 781 19.16 -32.84 55.82
C VAL A 781 19.77 -33.47 57.09
N PRO A 782 20.94 -33.00 57.55
CA PRO A 782 21.51 -33.41 58.84
C PRO A 782 20.83 -32.69 60.00
N LEU A 783 20.06 -33.43 60.81
CA LEU A 783 19.32 -32.90 61.95
C LEU A 783 19.77 -33.53 63.28
N ARG A 784 19.62 -32.77 64.37
CA ARG A 784 19.94 -33.21 65.73
C ARG A 784 18.70 -33.65 66.50
N ALA A 785 18.87 -34.54 67.47
CA ALA A 785 17.81 -35.02 68.35
C ALA A 785 17.11 -33.84 69.07
N GLY A 786 15.82 -33.64 68.78
CA GLY A 786 15.01 -32.52 69.29
C GLY A 786 15.15 -31.20 68.53
N GLN A 787 15.82 -31.18 67.37
CA GLN A 787 15.83 -30.03 66.46
C GLN A 787 14.52 -30.01 65.65
N THR A 788 13.81 -28.89 65.71
CA THR A 788 12.62 -28.63 64.89
C THR A 788 13.00 -27.88 63.62
N VAL A 789 12.40 -28.25 62.50
CA VAL A 789 12.52 -27.60 61.19
C VAL A 789 11.14 -27.30 60.63
N ALA A 790 11.03 -26.25 59.81
CA ALA A 790 9.94 -26.11 58.86
C ALA A 790 10.24 -26.93 57.61
N VAL A 791 9.21 -27.56 57.06
CA VAL A 791 9.24 -28.27 55.77
C VAL A 791 8.14 -27.66 54.92
N ILE A 792 8.52 -27.06 53.80
CA ILE A 792 7.62 -26.35 52.88
C ILE A 792 7.50 -27.22 51.63
N VAL A 793 6.26 -27.51 51.24
CA VAL A 793 5.94 -28.13 49.94
C VAL A 793 5.30 -27.05 49.09
N ASP A 794 5.93 -26.76 47.96
CA ASP A 794 5.55 -25.72 46.99
C ASP A 794 5.49 -26.36 45.57
N GLY A 795 5.13 -25.58 44.56
CA GLY A 795 5.20 -25.98 43.15
C GLY A 795 6.28 -25.22 42.38
N TYR A 796 6.73 -25.79 41.27
CA TYR A 796 7.64 -25.08 40.36
C TYR A 796 6.89 -23.97 39.61
N SER A 797 7.41 -22.74 39.67
CA SER A 797 6.84 -21.50 39.13
C SER A 797 5.41 -21.18 39.59
N MET A 798 4.41 -21.86 39.02
CA MET A 798 2.97 -21.67 39.26
C MET A 798 2.20 -23.00 39.32
N GLU A 799 2.88 -24.16 39.32
CA GLU A 799 2.19 -25.46 39.40
C GLU A 799 1.56 -25.71 40.77
N GLU A 800 0.38 -26.32 40.78
CA GLU A 800 -0.32 -26.72 42.01
C GLU A 800 -1.08 -28.03 41.83
N GLY A 801 -1.35 -28.73 42.94
CA GLY A 801 -2.10 -29.98 42.91
C GLY A 801 -2.06 -30.75 44.22
N SER A 802 -2.24 -32.07 44.14
CA SER A 802 -2.12 -32.97 45.28
C SER A 802 -0.70 -33.50 45.45
N TYR A 803 -0.19 -33.49 46.68
CA TYR A 803 1.15 -33.98 47.02
C TYR A 803 1.15 -35.10 48.06
N THR A 804 2.22 -35.88 48.05
CA THR A 804 2.57 -36.86 49.08
C THR A 804 3.94 -36.49 49.65
N LEU A 805 4.00 -35.95 50.86
CA LEU A 805 5.25 -35.60 51.55
C LEU A 805 5.71 -36.78 52.42
N ASN A 806 6.91 -37.30 52.18
CA ASN A 806 7.54 -38.35 52.98
C ASN A 806 8.71 -37.78 53.79
N ILE A 807 8.88 -38.27 55.03
CA ILE A 807 10.06 -37.99 55.87
C ILE A 807 10.58 -39.31 56.42
N THR A 808 11.81 -39.68 56.05
CA THR A 808 12.43 -40.97 56.39
C THR A 808 13.86 -40.79 56.92
N PRO A 809 14.33 -41.66 57.83
CA PRO A 809 15.74 -41.63 58.24
C PRO A 809 16.60 -42.24 57.13
N PHE A 810 17.70 -41.58 56.78
CA PHE A 810 18.60 -42.04 55.75
C PHE A 810 19.44 -43.26 56.22
N GLU A 811 19.45 -44.34 55.44
CA GLU A 811 20.40 -45.45 55.65
C GLU A 811 21.74 -45.07 55.01
N GLU A 812 22.86 -45.11 55.75
CA GLU A 812 24.20 -44.59 55.37
C GLU A 812 24.87 -45.24 54.13
N ILE A 813 24.14 -46.02 53.33
CA ILE A 813 24.64 -46.78 52.17
C ILE A 813 25.00 -45.81 51.03
N GLY A 814 26.27 -45.85 50.61
CA GLY A 814 26.81 -44.93 49.61
C GLY A 814 27.56 -43.76 50.22
N THR A 815 27.65 -43.65 51.54
CA THR A 815 28.51 -42.66 52.22
C THR A 815 29.87 -43.26 52.56
N CYS A 816 30.80 -42.43 53.03
CA CYS A 816 32.06 -42.91 53.60
C CYS A 816 31.93 -43.74 54.90
N ALA A 817 30.77 -43.77 55.56
CA ALA A 817 30.51 -44.68 56.68
C ALA A 817 30.18 -46.11 56.20
N ALA A 818 29.44 -46.24 55.09
CA ALA A 818 29.14 -47.52 54.44
C ALA A 818 29.22 -47.46 52.90
N PRO A 819 30.45 -47.44 52.32
CA PRO A 819 30.64 -47.40 50.88
C PRO A 819 30.05 -48.61 50.15
N ILE A 820 29.55 -48.38 48.94
CA ILE A 820 29.01 -49.45 48.09
C ILE A 820 30.16 -50.31 47.53
N ASP A 821 30.26 -51.57 47.96
CA ASP A 821 31.24 -52.53 47.44
C ASP A 821 30.87 -52.97 46.01
N LEU A 822 31.70 -52.55 45.04
CA LEU A 822 31.62 -52.94 43.63
C LEU A 822 32.36 -54.26 43.34
N GLY A 823 33.00 -54.86 44.34
CA GLY A 823 33.75 -56.10 44.22
C GLY A 823 35.00 -55.94 43.36
N SER A 824 35.15 -56.80 42.36
CA SER A 824 36.35 -56.90 41.51
C SER A 824 36.03 -57.34 40.07
N GLU A 825 34.84 -56.98 39.55
CA GLU A 825 34.46 -57.26 38.16
C GLU A 825 35.20 -56.32 37.18
N LEU A 826 35.46 -56.78 35.97
CA LEU A 826 36.22 -56.05 34.95
C LEU A 826 35.91 -56.63 33.54
N PRO A 827 35.37 -55.86 32.59
CA PRO A 827 34.86 -54.50 32.76
C PRO A 827 33.64 -54.45 33.71
N LEU A 828 33.45 -53.32 34.38
CA LEU A 828 32.25 -53.04 35.19
C LEU A 828 31.48 -51.87 34.60
N THR A 829 30.16 -51.89 34.75
CA THR A 829 29.27 -50.76 34.51
C THR A 829 28.20 -50.76 35.59
N ARG A 830 27.98 -49.61 36.23
CA ARG A 830 27.07 -49.47 37.37
C ARG A 830 26.36 -48.12 37.33
N THR A 831 25.03 -48.13 37.37
CA THR A 831 24.24 -46.92 37.62
C THR A 831 24.17 -46.60 39.12
N GLY A 832 24.08 -45.30 39.43
CA GLY A 832 23.90 -44.74 40.77
C GLY A 832 23.21 -43.38 40.68
N ALA A 833 22.88 -42.80 41.83
CA ALA A 833 22.28 -41.47 41.94
C ALA A 833 22.79 -40.78 43.20
N SER A 834 23.20 -39.52 43.10
CA SER A 834 23.72 -38.74 44.22
C SER A 834 22.66 -37.92 44.96
N VAL A 835 21.50 -37.63 44.34
CA VAL A 835 20.51 -36.63 44.81
C VAL A 835 20.17 -36.69 46.31
N ILE A 836 19.98 -37.88 46.87
CA ILE A 836 19.61 -38.08 48.29
C ILE A 836 20.78 -38.48 49.20
N GLN A 837 22.02 -38.48 48.72
CA GLN A 837 23.19 -38.70 49.57
C GLN A 837 23.52 -37.43 50.38
N PRO A 838 24.26 -37.53 51.49
CA PRO A 838 24.95 -36.38 52.06
C PRO A 838 26.20 -36.03 51.23
N ASP A 839 26.74 -34.82 51.41
CA ASP A 839 28.19 -34.61 51.22
C ASP A 839 28.92 -35.31 52.37
N SER A 840 29.65 -36.39 52.06
CA SER A 840 30.52 -37.10 52.98
C SER A 840 32.02 -36.96 52.66
N MET A 841 32.39 -36.39 51.51
CA MET A 841 33.78 -36.24 51.05
C MET A 841 34.00 -35.06 50.09
N ALA A 842 34.48 -33.94 50.62
CA ALA A 842 34.98 -32.84 49.78
C ALA A 842 36.07 -33.29 48.76
N SER A 843 35.88 -32.88 47.51
CA SER A 843 36.78 -33.12 46.38
C SER A 843 38.16 -32.43 46.53
N GLU A 844 39.15 -32.89 45.76
CA GLU A 844 40.53 -32.37 45.78
C GLU A 844 40.93 -31.56 44.54
N CYS A 845 40.13 -31.56 43.48
CA CYS A 845 40.44 -30.86 42.22
C CYS A 845 39.56 -29.63 41.98
N VAL A 846 38.33 -29.62 42.49
CA VAL A 846 37.40 -28.48 42.47
C VAL A 846 36.68 -28.36 43.82
N SER A 847 36.05 -27.22 44.07
CA SER A 847 35.07 -27.07 45.15
C SER A 847 33.75 -27.72 44.70
N ALA A 848 33.64 -29.00 44.98
CA ALA A 848 32.38 -29.71 44.99
C ALA A 848 32.00 -29.89 46.46
N ASP A 849 30.95 -29.16 46.85
CA ASP A 849 30.35 -29.13 48.17
C ASP A 849 28.92 -29.68 48.02
N GLY A 850 28.80 -30.88 47.43
CA GLY A 850 27.55 -31.47 46.94
C GLY A 850 27.35 -32.92 47.39
N PRO A 851 26.15 -33.50 47.20
CA PRO A 851 25.88 -34.89 47.53
C PRO A 851 26.82 -35.87 46.82
N ASP A 852 27.52 -36.72 47.59
CA ASP A 852 28.55 -37.63 47.07
C ASP A 852 28.13 -39.10 47.16
N THR A 853 28.54 -39.92 46.19
CA THR A 853 28.31 -41.37 46.20
C THR A 853 29.63 -42.13 46.23
N VAL A 854 29.89 -42.75 47.37
CA VAL A 854 31.10 -43.46 47.75
C VAL A 854 30.98 -44.94 47.45
N PHE A 855 31.92 -45.43 46.64
CA PHE A 855 32.10 -46.82 46.27
C PHE A 855 33.44 -47.35 46.77
N THR A 856 33.56 -48.66 46.93
CA THR A 856 34.87 -49.34 47.00
C THR A 856 35.01 -50.35 45.86
N TYR A 857 36.22 -50.45 45.30
CA TYR A 857 36.55 -51.36 44.22
C TYR A 857 37.90 -52.04 44.47
N THR A 858 38.00 -53.34 44.20
CA THR A 858 39.22 -54.13 44.34
C THR A 858 39.75 -54.54 42.97
N ALA A 859 40.90 -53.99 42.56
CA ALA A 859 41.50 -54.27 41.26
C ALA A 859 41.84 -55.79 41.10
N PRO A 860 41.18 -56.55 40.20
CA PRO A 860 41.45 -57.98 40.04
C PRO A 860 42.83 -58.31 39.46
N VAL A 861 43.46 -57.36 38.74
CA VAL A 861 44.77 -57.51 38.09
C VAL A 861 45.62 -56.25 38.33
N ALA A 862 46.89 -56.29 37.92
CA ALA A 862 47.74 -55.10 37.89
C ALA A 862 47.78 -54.54 36.46
N GLY A 863 47.60 -53.23 36.30
CA GLY A 863 47.55 -52.56 34.99
C GLY A 863 47.05 -51.12 35.08
N THR A 864 46.89 -50.48 33.92
CA THR A 864 46.33 -49.13 33.81
C THR A 864 44.80 -49.21 33.75
N TYR A 865 44.14 -48.78 34.82
CA TYR A 865 42.69 -48.68 34.89
C TYR A 865 42.20 -47.34 34.32
N VAL A 866 41.09 -47.37 33.62
CA VAL A 866 40.32 -46.20 33.20
C VAL A 866 38.96 -46.27 33.88
N ILE A 867 38.57 -45.17 34.50
CA ILE A 867 37.31 -45.05 35.25
C ILE A 867 36.65 -43.77 34.79
N ASP A 868 35.43 -43.86 34.27
CA ASP A 868 34.63 -42.70 33.91
C ASP A 868 33.29 -42.72 34.66
N ALA A 869 32.90 -41.57 35.20
CA ALA A 869 31.56 -41.28 35.66
C ALA A 869 30.91 -40.37 34.61
N VAL A 870 29.69 -40.68 34.20
CA VAL A 870 28.91 -39.91 33.23
C VAL A 870 27.57 -39.61 33.88
N GLY A 871 27.31 -38.33 34.17
CA GLY A 871 25.99 -37.88 34.58
C GLY A 871 25.02 -37.95 33.40
N GLU A 872 23.75 -38.24 33.68
CA GLU A 872 22.71 -38.20 32.65
C GLU A 872 22.34 -36.74 32.36
N ASP A 873 22.15 -35.93 33.41
CA ASP A 873 21.66 -34.55 33.33
C ASP A 873 22.54 -33.52 34.08
N PHE A 874 23.67 -33.94 34.68
CA PHE A 874 24.53 -33.10 35.51
C PHE A 874 26.03 -33.29 35.25
N ASP A 875 26.82 -32.29 35.67
CA ASP A 875 28.28 -32.25 35.53
C ASP A 875 28.95 -32.99 36.70
N THR A 876 29.56 -34.15 36.42
CA THR A 876 30.10 -35.04 37.45
C THR A 876 31.52 -34.68 37.86
N VAL A 877 31.83 -34.84 39.14
CA VAL A 877 33.19 -34.88 39.69
C VAL A 877 33.51 -36.35 40.07
N LEU A 878 34.73 -36.83 39.76
CA LEU A 878 35.16 -38.17 40.13
C LEU A 878 36.55 -38.13 40.78
N HIS A 879 36.67 -38.63 42.01
CA HIS A 879 37.96 -38.78 42.67
C HIS A 879 38.18 -40.17 43.32
N ALA A 880 39.46 -40.54 43.44
CA ALA A 880 39.89 -41.86 43.90
C ALA A 880 40.91 -41.77 45.04
N ARG A 881 40.71 -42.60 46.07
CA ARG A 881 41.61 -42.72 47.24
C ARG A 881 42.07 -44.15 47.46
N SER A 882 43.25 -44.31 48.06
CA SER A 882 43.91 -45.59 48.31
C SER A 882 43.35 -46.28 49.55
N GLY A 883 42.59 -47.37 49.38
CA GLY A 883 42.01 -48.15 50.46
C GLY A 883 40.60 -47.70 50.80
N GLY A 884 40.46 -46.91 51.87
CA GLY A 884 39.21 -46.31 52.33
C GLY A 884 39.22 -44.79 52.21
N CYS A 885 38.20 -44.11 52.76
CA CYS A 885 38.03 -42.66 52.67
C CYS A 885 39.16 -41.84 53.30
N ASP A 886 39.71 -42.28 54.45
CA ASP A 886 40.94 -41.71 55.05
C ASP A 886 42.23 -42.00 54.23
N GLY A 887 42.09 -42.66 53.08
CA GLY A 887 43.18 -43.07 52.21
C GLY A 887 43.89 -41.88 51.54
N ALA A 888 45.15 -42.09 51.17
CA ALA A 888 45.87 -41.11 50.38
C ALA A 888 45.22 -40.98 48.97
N PRO A 889 45.09 -39.76 48.42
CA PRO A 889 44.56 -39.54 47.08
C PRO A 889 45.41 -40.20 45.99
N LEU A 890 44.72 -40.63 44.94
CA LEU A 890 45.31 -41.25 43.75
C LEU A 890 45.13 -40.37 42.52
N ALA A 891 43.91 -39.90 42.25
CA ALA A 891 43.58 -38.92 41.23
C ALA A 891 42.21 -38.28 41.50
N CYS A 892 41.94 -37.14 40.85
CA CYS A 892 40.68 -36.40 40.86
C CYS A 892 40.51 -35.78 39.47
N ASN A 893 39.29 -35.76 38.92
CA ASN A 893 38.97 -35.07 37.68
C ASN A 893 37.52 -34.56 37.66
N ASP A 894 37.28 -33.62 36.75
CA ASP A 894 36.05 -32.84 36.53
C ASP A 894 35.63 -33.09 35.06
N ASP A 895 36.28 -32.46 34.08
CA ASP A 895 36.16 -32.79 32.64
C ASP A 895 37.14 -33.91 32.16
N ASP A 896 36.69 -34.96 31.43
CA ASP A 896 37.53 -35.52 30.34
C ASP A 896 37.43 -34.53 29.13
N PRO A 897 38.52 -34.16 28.44
CA PRO A 897 38.54 -32.97 27.59
C PRO A 897 37.49 -32.92 26.47
N GLY A 898 36.42 -32.15 26.69
CA GLY A 898 35.30 -31.94 25.76
C GLY A 898 33.96 -32.50 26.23
N THR A 899 33.86 -33.01 27.47
CA THR A 899 32.64 -33.55 28.08
C THR A 899 32.60 -33.25 29.58
N ALA A 900 31.42 -32.80 30.07
CA ALA A 900 31.05 -32.64 31.48
C ALA A 900 30.89 -34.02 32.19
N ALA A 901 31.94 -34.83 32.12
CA ALA A 901 31.96 -36.23 32.52
C ALA A 901 33.36 -36.59 33.03
N ALA A 902 33.45 -36.94 34.32
CA ALA A 902 34.73 -37.06 35.00
C ALA A 902 35.40 -38.39 34.76
N ARG A 903 36.71 -38.32 34.48
CA ARG A 903 37.49 -39.50 34.11
C ARG A 903 38.87 -39.57 34.74
N LEU A 904 39.16 -40.70 35.36
CA LEU A 904 40.43 -41.04 35.96
C LEU A 904 41.21 -42.06 35.13
N ARG A 905 42.54 -42.00 35.24
CA ARG A 905 43.47 -43.00 34.71
C ARG A 905 44.44 -43.37 35.83
N LEU A 906 44.42 -44.63 36.29
CA LEU A 906 45.06 -45.08 37.52
C LEU A 906 45.96 -46.30 37.30
N GLU A 907 47.18 -46.29 37.84
CA GLU A 907 48.02 -47.48 37.92
C GLU A 907 47.69 -48.25 39.22
N LEU A 908 47.06 -49.42 39.09
CA LEU A 908 46.65 -50.24 40.24
C LEU A 908 47.40 -51.57 40.30
N SER A 909 47.62 -52.07 41.51
CA SER A 909 48.17 -53.41 41.77
C SER A 909 47.06 -54.44 41.94
N ALA A 910 47.31 -55.70 41.55
CA ALA A 910 46.35 -56.79 41.77
C ALA A 910 46.04 -56.97 43.27
N GLY A 911 44.75 -56.90 43.63
CA GLY A 911 44.27 -56.91 45.01
C GLY A 911 44.34 -55.56 45.74
N GLN A 912 44.64 -54.46 45.04
CA GLN A 912 44.56 -53.11 45.59
C GLN A 912 43.09 -52.68 45.68
N VAL A 913 42.67 -52.30 46.89
CA VAL A 913 41.38 -51.64 47.12
C VAL A 913 41.54 -50.14 46.92
N ILE A 914 40.56 -49.52 46.25
CA ILE A 914 40.40 -48.08 46.15
C ILE A 914 38.98 -47.68 46.59
N THR A 915 38.87 -46.48 47.15
CA THR A 915 37.59 -45.76 47.23
C THR A 915 37.44 -44.92 45.97
N LEU A 916 36.24 -44.90 45.40
CA LEU A 916 35.82 -43.98 44.35
C LEU A 916 34.69 -43.12 44.90
N VAL A 917 34.72 -41.83 44.62
CA VAL A 917 33.66 -40.87 44.99
C VAL A 917 33.16 -40.22 43.71
N VAL A 918 31.85 -40.33 43.46
CA VAL A 918 31.15 -39.61 42.39
C VAL A 918 30.33 -38.49 43.03
N ASP A 919 30.61 -37.27 42.60
CA ASP A 919 30.12 -36.00 43.18
C ASP A 919 29.71 -35.06 42.01
N SER A 920 29.38 -33.81 42.26
CA SER A 920 28.81 -32.87 41.30
C SER A 920 29.51 -31.51 41.29
N TYR A 921 29.79 -30.97 40.09
CA TYR A 921 30.28 -29.60 39.98
C TYR A 921 29.16 -28.61 40.33
N GLY A 922 29.45 -27.69 41.27
CA GLY A 922 28.49 -26.65 41.67
C GLY A 922 27.26 -27.16 42.44
N SER A 923 27.38 -28.31 43.12
CA SER A 923 26.34 -28.89 44.00
C SER A 923 25.01 -29.21 43.28
N LYS A 924 25.09 -29.66 42.02
CA LYS A 924 23.96 -30.16 41.22
C LYS A 924 24.00 -31.69 41.10
N PRO A 925 23.42 -32.45 42.04
CA PRO A 925 23.46 -33.92 42.01
C PRO A 925 22.51 -34.50 40.96
N GLY A 926 22.60 -35.82 40.68
CA GLY A 926 21.73 -36.47 39.72
C GLY A 926 22.00 -37.97 39.53
N ASN A 927 21.43 -38.54 38.46
CA ASN A 927 21.69 -39.93 38.04
C ASN A 927 22.99 -40.02 37.23
N PHE A 928 23.79 -41.06 37.47
CA PHE A 928 25.05 -41.28 36.77
C PHE A 928 25.31 -42.75 36.45
N THR A 929 26.13 -42.98 35.42
CA THR A 929 26.74 -44.29 35.13
C THR A 929 28.24 -44.25 35.38
N LEU A 930 28.73 -45.17 36.21
CA LEU A 930 30.14 -45.42 36.50
C LEU A 930 30.64 -46.63 35.70
N HIS A 931 31.68 -46.44 34.90
CA HIS A 931 32.38 -47.48 34.15
C HIS A 931 33.78 -47.74 34.72
N ILE A 932 34.24 -49.00 34.71
CA ILE A 932 35.61 -49.38 35.06
C ILE A 932 36.17 -50.36 34.01
N ASP A 933 37.23 -49.94 33.34
CA ASP A 933 38.00 -50.67 32.33
C ASP A 933 39.49 -50.76 32.71
N ALA A 934 40.26 -51.64 32.06
CA ALA A 934 41.72 -51.67 32.17
C ALA A 934 42.41 -52.20 30.91
N TYR A 935 43.67 -51.79 30.71
CA TYR A 935 44.48 -52.04 29.50
C TYR A 935 45.88 -52.62 29.80
#